data_AF-A0A4P5YFT9-F1
#
_entry.id   AF-A0A4P5YFT9-F1
#
_cell.length_a   1.000
_cell.length_b   1.000
_cell.length_c   1.000
_cell.angle_alpha   90.00
_cell.angle_beta   90.00
_cell.angle_gamma   90.00
#
_symmetry.space_group_name_H-M   'P 1'
#
loop_
_entity.id
_entity.type
_entity.pdbx_description
1 polymer ?
#
loop_
_entity_poly.entity_id
_entity_poly.type
_entity_poly.pdbx_seq_one_letter_code
_entity_poly.pdbx_strand_id
1 'polypeptide(L)'
;MRVPLLSAVIATMLLFSSMAAAGEPAAAVTARPVNETAWIVIATAGHLAQFWTGKPPGYSATVDPATSAVTLTAPGVAAVVVKPEPHCWAAGAYAPVFDRLGAGPAPASSTGDDPFAVLGDLVEPTVSRIAAKAAACGAGLAKAPGDAAAHEAAALVLAVFTLRESAGFLTDVRPGLNRLAAHLAVAQRLRAGAPASGPGLVASAALSVLTGRAVEAAPQLDRIAASNLPRAKSWAAALRLRLTNDWRLVPADQAKSLLVARERFRAKAITVSLSAARREAAVAIDGTTDFFHIGSGAVGTNYSVEDGHVLLLGGLGDELREIGVCAKEVLDQEIGELPALLAILAQPPAGPAGTVLPWTMWADQAERHLCQQWFMAWDFCDRMWGVPEEANKLQELFTQQFAKLPHAPLILARWSGSAEVLRPHVAAMQKMIEIQPQRMPFSAWIWKPEGKLAKDWAMPRAETWFAAKPPPGTLINVGSRLDRLPKADRLAAADTLAILDPVNRDLLFLQVGRLGDHPAVAALEQMLAPLLGFDYQVLGWVARCAQEGAPDRYAKLMEKLCVEDPDEWWNLSSWYRDQKKDDQALEAALKGWKHGLNRVLAANASQWLVMRLHALGRTSEAKKIADGAYEVFSWSGIQTKLVLCEAMGDLAGAEACAKAQAERYGDRGELAKFYGRHPDFAGAKDFRKNAEAELFPNGMKKTVLAEWKGPPTAGILVTSESELSKAAGLKAGAVIVALDGYRVETVDQYQYARTLKDDPLITLIIYQDNAWSELRAKTNEERRLEIDLKALTPPKPAAPKPQPKPEQPVF
;
A
#
# COMPACT_ATOMS: atom_id res chain seq x y z
N MET A 1 13.01 -11.14 21.61
CA MET A 1 13.07 -12.23 20.61
C MET A 1 13.85 -11.75 19.37
N ARG A 2 15.12 -12.12 19.22
CA ARG A 2 15.80 -12.12 17.91
C ARG A 2 15.69 -13.54 17.38
N VAL A 3 14.72 -13.78 16.50
CA VAL A 3 14.66 -14.98 15.67
C VAL A 3 15.04 -14.54 14.26
N PRO A 4 15.88 -15.26 13.51
CA PRO A 4 16.33 -14.87 12.19
C PRO A 4 15.21 -15.16 11.18
N LEU A 5 14.09 -14.44 11.31
CA LEU A 5 12.89 -14.58 10.49
C LEU A 5 13.20 -14.30 9.02
N LEU A 6 14.02 -13.29 8.75
CA LEU A 6 14.47 -12.99 7.40
C LEU A 6 15.44 -14.03 6.87
N SER A 7 16.32 -14.61 7.71
CA SER A 7 17.18 -15.71 7.26
C SER A 7 16.39 -16.98 6.96
N ALA A 8 15.23 -17.21 7.58
CA ALA A 8 14.33 -18.31 7.21
C ALA A 8 13.61 -18.05 5.88
N VAL A 9 13.13 -16.82 5.64
CA VAL A 9 12.55 -16.40 4.35
C VAL A 9 13.59 -16.47 3.23
N ILE A 10 14.80 -15.93 3.47
CA ILE A 10 15.94 -15.95 2.55
C ILE A 10 16.47 -17.39 2.36
N ALA A 11 16.56 -18.22 3.40
CA ALA A 11 16.98 -19.62 3.28
C ALA A 11 15.97 -20.49 2.51
N THR A 12 14.67 -20.16 2.59
CA THR A 12 13.64 -20.80 1.76
C THR A 12 13.78 -20.38 0.28
N MET A 13 14.27 -19.17 0.02
CA MET A 13 14.51 -18.65 -1.34
C MET A 13 15.86 -19.08 -1.96
N LEU A 14 16.89 -19.34 -1.14
CA LEU A 14 18.26 -19.65 -1.59
C LEU A 14 18.50 -21.10 -2.06
N LEU A 15 17.48 -21.95 -2.11
CA LEU A 15 17.60 -23.36 -2.52
C LEU A 15 17.53 -23.61 -4.05
N PHE A 16 17.50 -22.58 -4.89
CA PHE A 16 17.26 -22.76 -6.33
C PHE A 16 18.21 -21.93 -7.19
N SER A 17 19.05 -22.58 -8.00
CA SER A 17 19.93 -21.92 -8.98
C SER A 17 20.34 -22.87 -10.11
N SER A 18 19.86 -22.62 -11.34
CA SER A 18 20.68 -22.57 -12.57
C SER A 18 19.90 -22.01 -13.77
N MET A 19 20.60 -21.62 -14.84
CA MET A 19 20.16 -20.72 -15.92
C MET A 19 19.40 -21.41 -17.06
N ALA A 20 18.44 -20.69 -17.67
CA ALA A 20 17.95 -20.96 -19.03
C ALA A 20 17.65 -19.66 -19.80
N ALA A 21 17.78 -19.74 -21.13
CA ALA A 21 17.79 -18.63 -22.08
C ALA A 21 16.38 -18.19 -22.55
N ALA A 22 16.32 -16.92 -22.95
CA ALA A 22 15.12 -16.16 -23.32
C ALA A 22 14.52 -16.55 -24.69
N GLY A 23 13.19 -16.51 -24.77
CA GLY A 23 12.38 -16.59 -26.00
C GLY A 23 11.59 -15.31 -26.24
N GLU A 24 11.43 -14.94 -27.51
CA GLU A 24 10.76 -13.69 -27.96
C GLU A 24 9.23 -13.68 -27.69
N PRO A 25 8.63 -12.49 -27.46
CA PRO A 25 7.20 -12.35 -27.17
C PRO A 25 6.30 -12.42 -28.43
N ALA A 26 5.06 -12.88 -28.21
CA ALA A 26 4.04 -13.12 -29.23
C ALA A 26 3.43 -11.84 -29.86
N ALA A 27 3.22 -11.94 -31.17
CA ALA A 27 2.40 -11.17 -32.12
C ALA A 27 1.97 -9.73 -31.77
N ALA A 28 2.51 -8.80 -32.55
CA ALA A 28 2.24 -7.36 -32.55
C ALA A 28 0.77 -7.01 -32.87
N VAL A 29 0.19 -6.13 -32.05
CA VAL A 29 -0.94 -5.29 -32.43
C VAL A 29 -0.42 -4.31 -33.48
N THR A 30 -0.91 -4.40 -34.72
CA THR A 30 -0.36 -3.68 -35.89
C THR A 30 -0.73 -2.19 -35.95
N ALA A 31 -1.63 -1.71 -35.09
CA ALA A 31 -1.94 -0.29 -34.93
C ALA A 31 -1.99 0.11 -33.44
N ARG A 32 -1.13 1.04 -33.04
CA ARG A 32 -1.06 1.53 -31.65
C ARG A 32 -2.38 2.23 -31.30
N PRO A 33 -3.09 1.82 -30.22
CA PRO A 33 -4.30 2.52 -29.80
C PRO A 33 -3.95 3.98 -29.47
N VAL A 34 -4.86 4.90 -29.78
CA VAL A 34 -4.62 6.34 -29.57
C VAL A 34 -4.74 6.72 -28.09
N ASN A 35 -5.55 5.98 -27.31
CA ASN A 35 -5.74 6.17 -25.88
C ASN A 35 -6.32 4.90 -25.22
N GLU A 36 -6.52 4.96 -23.90
CA GLU A 36 -7.08 3.87 -23.10
C GLU A 36 -8.47 3.41 -23.57
N THR A 37 -9.36 4.32 -23.96
CA THR A 37 -10.72 3.98 -24.40
C THR A 37 -10.69 3.22 -25.72
N ALA A 38 -9.89 3.68 -26.68
CA ALA A 38 -9.64 2.97 -27.93
C ALA A 38 -9.09 1.56 -27.66
N TRP A 39 -8.12 1.44 -26.75
CA TRP A 39 -7.55 0.15 -26.40
C TRP A 39 -8.58 -0.81 -25.78
N ILE A 40 -9.41 -0.34 -24.84
CA ILE A 40 -10.49 -1.14 -24.24
C ILE A 40 -11.41 -1.70 -25.33
N VAL A 41 -11.85 -0.84 -26.25
CA VAL A 41 -12.75 -1.25 -27.34
C VAL A 41 -12.07 -2.20 -28.32
N ILE A 42 -10.84 -1.91 -28.74
CA ILE A 42 -10.05 -2.79 -29.62
C ILE A 42 -9.85 -4.16 -28.97
N ALA A 43 -9.44 -4.20 -27.71
CA ALA A 43 -9.17 -5.44 -27.00
C ALA A 43 -10.46 -6.26 -26.81
N THR A 44 -11.55 -5.63 -26.38
CA THR A 44 -12.85 -6.30 -26.20
C THR A 44 -13.39 -6.83 -27.53
N ALA A 45 -13.38 -6.03 -28.59
CA ALA A 45 -13.80 -6.45 -29.92
C ALA A 45 -12.89 -7.54 -30.52
N GLY A 46 -11.58 -7.46 -30.26
CA GLY A 46 -10.60 -8.45 -30.68
C GLY A 46 -10.81 -9.80 -29.98
N HIS A 47 -11.08 -9.80 -28.67
CA HIS A 47 -11.43 -11.01 -27.93
C HIS A 47 -12.77 -11.59 -28.39
N LEU A 48 -13.79 -10.75 -28.58
CA LEU A 48 -15.08 -11.18 -29.14
C LEU A 48 -14.88 -11.89 -30.48
N ALA A 49 -14.13 -11.28 -31.39
CA ALA A 49 -13.83 -11.88 -32.68
C ALA A 49 -13.03 -13.18 -32.55
N GLN A 50 -12.03 -13.22 -31.68
CA GLN A 50 -11.26 -14.43 -31.39
C GLN A 50 -12.14 -15.57 -30.89
N PHE A 51 -13.08 -15.31 -29.98
CA PHE A 51 -13.97 -16.34 -29.45
C PHE A 51 -15.00 -16.81 -30.47
N TRP A 52 -15.43 -15.94 -31.39
CA TRP A 52 -16.45 -16.26 -32.38
C TRP A 52 -15.88 -16.94 -33.63
N THR A 53 -14.75 -16.45 -34.15
CA THR A 53 -14.18 -16.88 -35.44
C THR A 53 -12.89 -17.69 -35.28
N GLY A 54 -12.35 -17.79 -34.06
CA GLY A 54 -11.04 -18.38 -33.79
C GLY A 54 -9.85 -17.47 -34.15
N LYS A 55 -10.08 -16.31 -34.79
CA LYS A 55 -9.01 -15.40 -35.24
C LYS A 55 -9.36 -13.92 -35.01
N PRO A 56 -8.49 -13.14 -34.35
CA PRO A 56 -8.70 -11.70 -34.25
C PRO A 56 -8.35 -11.02 -35.59
N PRO A 57 -9.20 -10.15 -36.14
CA PRO A 57 -8.97 -9.51 -37.45
C PRO A 57 -7.94 -8.37 -37.44
N GLY A 58 -7.21 -8.15 -36.34
CA GLY A 58 -6.20 -7.10 -36.22
C GLY A 58 -6.79 -5.68 -36.31
N TYR A 59 -7.76 -5.37 -35.45
CA TYR A 59 -8.44 -4.06 -35.46
C TYR A 59 -7.50 -2.89 -35.16
N SER A 60 -7.68 -1.80 -35.90
CA SER A 60 -7.26 -0.43 -35.56
C SER A 60 -8.48 0.42 -35.20
N ALA A 61 -8.28 1.57 -34.54
CA ALA A 61 -9.39 2.42 -34.14
C ALA A 61 -9.12 3.93 -34.22
N THR A 62 -10.19 4.68 -34.46
CA THR A 62 -10.26 6.14 -34.23
C THR A 62 -11.33 6.45 -33.19
N VAL A 63 -11.15 7.52 -32.42
CA VAL A 63 -12.07 7.93 -31.34
C VAL A 63 -12.65 9.29 -31.67
N ASP A 64 -13.98 9.40 -31.63
CA ASP A 64 -14.66 10.69 -31.65
C ASP A 64 -14.49 11.39 -30.29
N PRO A 65 -13.83 12.55 -30.22
CA PRO A 65 -13.58 13.25 -28.96
C PRO A 65 -14.87 13.77 -28.28
N ALA A 66 -15.95 13.99 -29.03
CA ALA A 66 -17.20 14.51 -28.48
C ALA A 66 -18.06 13.42 -27.84
N THR A 67 -18.14 12.25 -28.50
CA THR A 67 -19.04 11.16 -28.08
C THR A 67 -18.30 9.98 -27.45
N SER A 68 -16.97 9.97 -27.50
CA SER A 68 -16.14 8.79 -27.20
C SER A 68 -16.45 7.56 -28.07
N ALA A 69 -17.25 7.71 -29.13
CA ALA A 69 -17.53 6.62 -30.05
C ALA A 69 -16.25 6.17 -30.75
N VAL A 70 -16.06 4.87 -30.87
CA VAL A 70 -14.86 4.27 -31.43
C VAL A 70 -15.19 3.62 -32.76
N THR A 71 -14.53 4.07 -33.82
CA THR A 71 -14.64 3.44 -35.14
C THR A 71 -13.52 2.44 -35.31
N LEU A 72 -13.87 1.16 -35.36
CA LEU A 72 -12.98 0.03 -35.59
C LEU A 72 -12.83 -0.26 -37.09
N THR A 73 -11.59 -0.46 -37.54
CA THR A 73 -11.26 -0.84 -38.91
C THR A 73 -10.32 -2.05 -38.92
N ALA A 74 -10.53 -3.00 -39.82
CA ALA A 74 -9.62 -4.13 -40.02
C ALA A 74 -9.59 -4.54 -41.50
N PRO A 75 -8.48 -5.12 -42.00
CA PRO A 75 -8.41 -5.61 -43.37
C PRO A 75 -9.53 -6.61 -43.68
N GLY A 76 -10.31 -6.34 -44.74
CA GLY A 76 -11.41 -7.22 -45.15
C GLY A 76 -12.66 -7.18 -44.26
N VAL A 77 -12.71 -6.30 -43.25
CA VAL A 77 -13.88 -6.10 -42.38
C VAL A 77 -14.37 -4.65 -42.51
N ALA A 78 -15.66 -4.47 -42.78
CA ALA A 78 -16.26 -3.13 -42.86
C ALA A 78 -16.09 -2.35 -41.52
N ALA A 79 -15.89 -1.04 -41.60
CA ALA A 79 -15.60 -0.17 -40.45
C ALA A 79 -16.77 -0.12 -39.44
N VAL A 80 -16.60 -0.55 -38.18
CA VAL A 80 -17.66 -0.65 -37.14
C VAL A 80 -17.62 0.54 -36.22
N VAL A 81 -18.78 1.10 -35.85
CA VAL A 81 -18.84 2.07 -34.76
C VAL A 81 -19.30 1.36 -33.48
N VAL A 82 -18.49 1.41 -32.44
CA VAL A 82 -18.82 1.01 -31.08
C VAL A 82 -19.06 2.26 -30.25
N LYS A 83 -20.27 2.41 -29.71
CA LYS A 83 -20.60 3.50 -28.78
C LYS A 83 -20.42 2.98 -27.36
N PRO A 84 -19.56 3.58 -26.52
CA PRO A 84 -19.32 3.11 -25.16
C PRO A 84 -20.45 3.50 -24.21
N GLU A 85 -21.68 3.10 -24.55
CA GLU A 85 -22.92 3.40 -23.84
C GLU A 85 -23.61 2.08 -23.42
N PRO A 86 -24.11 1.99 -22.17
CA PRO A 86 -23.98 2.95 -21.09
C PRO A 86 -22.55 3.06 -20.50
N HIS A 87 -21.64 2.17 -20.87
CA HIS A 87 -20.21 2.23 -20.53
C HIS A 87 -19.35 1.44 -21.53
N CYS A 88 -18.02 1.62 -21.50
CA CYS A 88 -17.10 1.02 -22.47
C CYS A 88 -16.98 -0.53 -22.43
N TRP A 89 -17.48 -1.18 -21.38
CA TRP A 89 -17.56 -2.65 -21.27
C TRP A 89 -18.99 -3.19 -21.39
N ALA A 90 -19.97 -2.36 -21.74
CA ALA A 90 -21.34 -2.82 -21.86
C ALA A 90 -21.45 -3.85 -22.99
N ALA A 91 -21.89 -5.07 -22.69
CA ALA A 91 -21.99 -6.16 -23.67
C ALA A 91 -22.79 -5.75 -24.92
N GLY A 92 -23.89 -5.00 -24.71
CA GLY A 92 -24.73 -4.48 -25.78
C GLY A 92 -24.05 -3.46 -26.70
N ALA A 93 -22.96 -2.79 -26.29
CA ALA A 93 -22.22 -1.86 -27.15
C ALA A 93 -21.50 -2.57 -28.31
N TYR A 94 -21.16 -3.85 -28.13
CA TYR A 94 -20.39 -4.65 -29.08
C TYR A 94 -21.27 -5.47 -30.04
N ALA A 95 -22.59 -5.32 -29.93
CA ALA A 95 -23.58 -5.89 -30.82
C ALA A 95 -23.25 -5.69 -32.32
N PRO A 96 -22.89 -4.47 -32.78
CA PRO A 96 -22.51 -4.24 -34.18
C PRO A 96 -21.25 -4.99 -34.60
N VAL A 97 -20.30 -5.22 -33.68
CA VAL A 97 -19.07 -5.98 -34.01
C VAL A 97 -19.42 -7.43 -34.31
N PHE A 98 -20.26 -8.04 -33.47
CA PHE A 98 -20.71 -9.41 -33.67
C PHE A 98 -21.42 -9.58 -35.03
N ASP A 99 -22.38 -8.71 -35.35
CA ASP A 99 -23.15 -8.81 -36.60
C ASP A 99 -22.27 -8.73 -37.85
N ARG A 100 -21.18 -7.96 -37.77
CA ARG A 100 -20.22 -7.77 -38.88
C ARG A 100 -19.33 -8.97 -39.12
N LEU A 101 -19.11 -9.80 -38.10
CA LEU A 101 -18.32 -11.03 -38.24
C LEU A 101 -19.06 -12.12 -39.03
N GLY A 102 -20.36 -11.93 -39.30
CA GLY A 102 -21.16 -12.81 -40.15
C GLY A 102 -21.71 -14.06 -39.45
N ALA A 103 -22.30 -14.95 -40.25
CA ALA A 103 -22.84 -16.22 -39.76
C ALA A 103 -21.70 -17.08 -39.20
N GLY A 104 -21.71 -17.27 -37.89
CA GLY A 104 -20.81 -18.20 -37.23
C GLY A 104 -21.42 -19.60 -37.10
N PRO A 105 -20.78 -20.46 -36.29
CA PRO A 105 -21.15 -21.86 -36.16
C PRO A 105 -22.62 -22.02 -35.73
N ALA A 106 -23.30 -23.04 -36.28
CA ALA A 106 -24.71 -23.31 -35.99
C ALA A 106 -24.93 -23.46 -34.47
N PRO A 107 -26.05 -22.96 -33.92
CA PRO A 107 -26.37 -23.14 -32.51
C PRO A 107 -26.43 -24.65 -32.20
N ALA A 108 -25.55 -25.12 -31.32
CA ALA A 108 -25.60 -26.49 -30.85
C ALA A 108 -26.66 -26.61 -29.74
N SER A 109 -27.47 -27.68 -29.78
CA SER A 109 -28.34 -28.06 -28.67
C SER A 109 -27.51 -28.49 -27.47
N SER A 110 -27.89 -28.02 -26.28
CA SER A 110 -27.22 -28.20 -24.98
C SER A 110 -26.56 -29.58 -24.78
N THR A 111 -25.26 -29.59 -24.47
CA THR A 111 -24.62 -30.74 -23.82
C THR A 111 -25.03 -30.76 -22.34
N GLY A 112 -25.48 -31.92 -21.85
CA GLY A 112 -26.15 -32.11 -20.56
C GLY A 112 -25.33 -31.92 -19.27
N ASP A 113 -24.38 -30.98 -19.23
CA ASP A 113 -23.74 -30.54 -17.99
C ASP A 113 -24.57 -29.46 -17.30
N ASP A 114 -24.64 -29.52 -15.97
CA ASP A 114 -25.38 -28.56 -15.15
C ASP A 114 -24.76 -27.14 -15.29
N PRO A 115 -25.44 -26.17 -15.93
CA PRO A 115 -24.94 -24.79 -16.05
C PRO A 115 -24.77 -24.12 -14.67
N PHE A 116 -25.31 -24.69 -13.59
CA PHE A 116 -25.12 -24.23 -12.22
C PHE A 116 -23.88 -24.80 -11.52
N ALA A 117 -23.19 -25.79 -12.11
CA ALA A 117 -21.99 -26.38 -11.51
C ALA A 117 -20.86 -25.35 -11.32
N VAL A 118 -20.64 -24.48 -12.32
CA VAL A 118 -19.60 -23.44 -12.26
C VAL A 118 -19.84 -22.43 -11.12
N LEU A 119 -21.10 -22.07 -10.84
CA LEU A 119 -21.46 -21.18 -9.73
C LEU A 119 -21.06 -21.78 -8.38
N GLY A 120 -21.22 -23.09 -8.24
CA GLY A 120 -20.90 -23.80 -7.01
C GLY A 120 -19.42 -24.02 -6.75
N ASP A 121 -18.63 -24.14 -7.80
CA ASP A 121 -17.19 -24.35 -7.63
C ASP A 121 -16.44 -23.05 -7.41
N LEU A 122 -16.89 -21.94 -7.99
CA LEU A 122 -16.23 -20.65 -7.93
C LEU A 122 -16.58 -19.80 -6.69
N VAL A 123 -17.42 -20.31 -5.78
CA VAL A 123 -17.51 -19.74 -4.41
C VAL A 123 -16.29 -20.11 -3.55
N GLU A 124 -15.46 -21.05 -4.04
CA GLU A 124 -14.15 -21.40 -3.50
C GLU A 124 -13.06 -21.02 -4.52
N PRO A 125 -12.67 -19.73 -4.63
CA PRO A 125 -11.90 -19.22 -5.76
C PRO A 125 -10.39 -19.50 -5.68
N THR A 126 -9.98 -20.75 -5.48
CA THR A 126 -8.56 -21.14 -5.54
C THR A 126 -8.05 -21.18 -6.98
N VAL A 127 -6.74 -21.02 -7.19
CA VAL A 127 -6.11 -21.13 -8.52
C VAL A 127 -6.51 -22.42 -9.23
N SER A 128 -6.37 -23.58 -8.59
CA SER A 128 -6.74 -24.87 -9.20
C SER A 128 -8.21 -24.92 -9.63
N ARG A 129 -9.13 -24.37 -8.82
CA ARG A 129 -10.56 -24.34 -9.19
C ARG A 129 -10.84 -23.40 -10.35
N ILE A 130 -10.23 -22.22 -10.36
CA ILE A 130 -10.39 -21.25 -11.45
C ILE A 130 -9.79 -21.81 -12.75
N ALA A 131 -8.57 -22.36 -12.70
CA ALA A 131 -7.88 -22.96 -13.84
C ALA A 131 -8.67 -24.15 -14.41
N ALA A 132 -9.12 -25.08 -13.56
CA ALA A 132 -9.93 -26.23 -13.99
C ALA A 132 -11.23 -25.78 -14.68
N LYS A 133 -11.91 -24.76 -14.15
CA LYS A 133 -13.14 -24.24 -14.78
C LYS A 133 -12.87 -23.43 -16.04
N ALA A 134 -11.78 -22.69 -16.12
CA ALA A 134 -11.35 -22.03 -17.35
C ALA A 134 -11.09 -23.06 -18.46
N ALA A 135 -10.38 -24.15 -18.15
CA ALA A 135 -10.09 -25.23 -19.08
C ALA A 135 -11.37 -25.95 -19.52
N ALA A 136 -12.26 -26.30 -18.58
CA ALA A 136 -13.54 -26.93 -18.88
C ALA A 136 -14.43 -26.05 -19.78
N CYS A 137 -14.55 -24.75 -19.48
CA CYS A 137 -15.31 -23.82 -20.31
C CYS A 137 -14.69 -23.69 -21.71
N GLY A 138 -13.35 -23.60 -21.80
CA GLY A 138 -12.64 -23.56 -23.07
C GLY A 138 -12.87 -24.82 -23.93
N ALA A 139 -12.80 -26.00 -23.32
CA ALA A 139 -13.07 -27.27 -24.01
C ALA A 139 -14.53 -27.38 -24.47
N GLY A 140 -15.48 -26.89 -23.67
CA GLY A 140 -16.90 -26.80 -24.06
C GLY A 140 -17.09 -25.87 -25.25
N LEU A 141 -16.53 -24.66 -25.20
CA LEU A 141 -16.60 -23.68 -26.29
C LEU A 141 -15.90 -24.13 -27.57
N ALA A 142 -14.83 -24.92 -27.48
CA ALA A 142 -14.18 -25.51 -28.64
C ALA A 142 -15.10 -26.51 -29.37
N LYS A 143 -15.98 -27.21 -28.64
CA LYS A 143 -16.96 -28.16 -29.20
C LYS A 143 -18.25 -27.47 -29.66
N ALA A 144 -18.69 -26.46 -28.92
CA ALA A 144 -19.96 -25.75 -29.11
C ALA A 144 -19.76 -24.21 -29.01
N PRO A 145 -19.09 -23.58 -29.98
CA PRO A 145 -18.85 -22.14 -29.99
C PRO A 145 -20.13 -21.29 -30.11
N GLY A 146 -21.24 -21.89 -30.52
CA GLY A 146 -22.57 -21.26 -30.56
C GLY A 146 -23.37 -21.39 -29.25
N ASP A 147 -22.80 -21.95 -28.19
CA ASP A 147 -23.49 -22.13 -26.89
C ASP A 147 -23.39 -20.86 -26.03
N ALA A 148 -24.52 -20.15 -25.91
CA ALA A 148 -24.61 -18.94 -25.09
C ALA A 148 -24.28 -19.19 -23.60
N ALA A 149 -24.71 -20.32 -23.05
CA ALA A 149 -24.49 -20.65 -21.64
C ALA A 149 -23.02 -20.95 -21.35
N ALA A 150 -22.31 -21.57 -22.30
CA ALA A 150 -20.88 -21.79 -22.20
C ALA A 150 -20.09 -20.46 -22.18
N HIS A 151 -20.49 -19.47 -22.99
CA HIS A 151 -19.91 -18.12 -22.94
C HIS A 151 -20.22 -17.42 -21.60
N GLU A 152 -21.42 -17.58 -21.05
CA GLU A 152 -21.78 -17.04 -19.74
C GLU A 152 -20.99 -17.66 -18.59
N ALA A 153 -20.75 -18.98 -18.63
CA ALA A 153 -19.89 -19.67 -17.68
C ALA A 153 -18.43 -19.18 -17.76
N ALA A 154 -17.90 -19.01 -18.97
CA ALA A 154 -16.58 -18.42 -19.19
C ALA A 154 -16.48 -16.98 -18.66
N ALA A 155 -17.53 -16.16 -18.85
CA ALA A 155 -17.59 -14.81 -18.29
C ALA A 155 -17.54 -14.83 -16.74
N LEU A 156 -18.19 -15.79 -16.09
CA LEU A 156 -18.13 -15.94 -14.64
C LEU A 156 -16.72 -16.33 -14.14
N VAL A 157 -16.01 -17.21 -14.87
CA VAL A 157 -14.60 -17.53 -14.57
C VAL A 157 -13.72 -16.28 -14.65
N LEU A 158 -13.92 -15.44 -15.67
CA LEU A 158 -13.19 -14.17 -15.79
C LEU A 158 -13.59 -13.17 -14.68
N ALA A 159 -14.83 -13.21 -14.22
CA ALA A 159 -15.31 -12.35 -13.14
C ALA A 159 -14.59 -12.66 -11.83
N VAL A 160 -14.47 -13.95 -11.48
CA VAL A 160 -13.79 -14.37 -10.25
C VAL A 160 -12.29 -14.09 -10.31
N PHE A 161 -11.65 -14.33 -11.46
CA PHE A 161 -10.25 -13.98 -11.69
C PHE A 161 -10.02 -12.47 -11.51
N THR A 162 -10.92 -11.64 -12.04
CA THR A 162 -10.81 -10.18 -11.93
C THR A 162 -11.07 -9.69 -10.50
N LEU A 163 -11.96 -10.34 -9.75
CA LEU A 163 -12.19 -10.02 -8.32
C LEU A 163 -10.95 -10.29 -7.46
N ARG A 164 -10.12 -11.27 -7.83
CA ARG A 164 -8.88 -11.58 -7.10
C ARG A 164 -7.79 -10.51 -7.25
N GLU A 165 -7.88 -9.65 -8.26
CA GLU A 165 -6.92 -8.57 -8.49
C GLU A 165 -6.86 -7.59 -7.30
N SER A 166 -5.70 -7.56 -6.62
CA SER A 166 -5.39 -6.67 -5.48
C SER A 166 -3.88 -6.38 -5.41
N ALA A 167 -3.27 -5.93 -6.51
CA ALA A 167 -1.85 -5.60 -6.60
C ALA A 167 -1.47 -4.19 -6.12
N GLY A 168 -2.18 -3.60 -5.16
CA GLY A 168 -1.83 -2.27 -4.67
C GLY A 168 -1.86 -1.21 -5.76
N PHE A 169 -0.79 -0.42 -5.87
CA PHE A 169 -0.68 0.59 -6.92
C PHE A 169 -0.46 -0.02 -8.32
N LEU A 170 -0.20 -1.33 -8.41
CA LEU A 170 -0.13 -2.09 -9.65
C LEU A 170 -1.47 -2.74 -10.02
N THR A 171 -2.54 -2.58 -9.24
CA THR A 171 -3.85 -3.20 -9.53
C THR A 171 -4.35 -2.82 -10.93
N ASP A 172 -4.67 -3.81 -11.76
CA ASP A 172 -5.26 -3.59 -13.08
C ASP A 172 -6.33 -4.63 -13.46
N VAL A 173 -7.58 -4.20 -13.40
CA VAL A 173 -8.75 -5.04 -13.74
C VAL A 173 -9.08 -5.04 -15.24
N ARG A 174 -8.50 -4.12 -16.03
CA ARG A 174 -8.94 -3.87 -17.42
C ARG A 174 -8.79 -5.10 -18.33
N PRO A 175 -7.68 -5.88 -18.29
CA PRO A 175 -7.56 -7.08 -19.12
C PRO A 175 -8.67 -8.13 -18.83
N GLY A 176 -9.01 -8.32 -17.56
CA GLY A 176 -10.10 -9.20 -17.13
C GLY A 176 -11.47 -8.72 -17.64
N LEU A 177 -11.74 -7.42 -17.47
CA LEU A 177 -12.98 -6.79 -17.94
C LEU A 177 -13.16 -6.86 -19.47
N ASN A 178 -12.09 -6.67 -20.25
CA ASN A 178 -12.15 -6.75 -21.71
C ASN A 178 -12.66 -8.12 -22.19
N ARG A 179 -12.17 -9.21 -21.59
CA ARG A 179 -12.55 -10.57 -21.97
C ARG A 179 -13.91 -10.96 -21.41
N LEU A 180 -14.19 -10.56 -20.18
CA LEU A 180 -15.50 -10.77 -19.55
C LEU A 180 -16.61 -10.14 -20.40
N ALA A 181 -16.43 -8.87 -20.79
CA ALA A 181 -17.36 -8.16 -21.64
C ALA A 181 -17.52 -8.82 -23.02
N ALA A 182 -16.42 -9.31 -23.61
CA ALA A 182 -16.44 -10.02 -24.88
C ALA A 182 -17.29 -11.30 -24.83
N HIS A 183 -17.11 -12.14 -23.79
CA HIS A 183 -17.95 -13.34 -23.62
C HIS A 183 -19.43 -13.00 -23.39
N LEU A 184 -19.73 -11.98 -22.56
CA LEU A 184 -21.10 -11.53 -22.34
C LEU A 184 -21.75 -10.98 -23.62
N ALA A 185 -20.99 -10.28 -24.46
CA ALA A 185 -21.46 -9.77 -25.74
C ALA A 185 -21.83 -10.91 -26.71
N VAL A 186 -20.97 -11.93 -26.85
CA VAL A 186 -21.26 -13.12 -27.66
C VAL A 186 -22.50 -13.85 -27.12
N ALA A 187 -22.54 -14.13 -25.81
CA ALA A 187 -23.68 -14.79 -25.19
C ALA A 187 -24.99 -14.02 -25.40
N GLN A 188 -24.98 -12.70 -25.18
CA GLN A 188 -26.17 -11.86 -25.37
C GLN A 188 -26.71 -11.93 -26.79
N ARG A 189 -25.83 -12.00 -27.79
CA ARG A 189 -26.22 -12.17 -29.19
C ARG A 189 -26.80 -13.55 -29.47
N LEU A 190 -26.14 -14.60 -29.00
CA LEU A 190 -26.57 -15.99 -29.18
C LEU A 190 -27.92 -16.29 -28.50
N ARG A 191 -28.21 -15.66 -27.35
CA ARG A 191 -29.50 -15.83 -26.67
C ARG A 191 -30.69 -15.30 -27.47
N ALA A 192 -30.49 -14.39 -28.42
CA ALA A 192 -31.54 -13.79 -29.24
C ALA A 192 -32.77 -13.29 -28.43
N GLY A 193 -32.53 -12.71 -27.25
CA GLY A 193 -33.58 -12.22 -26.33
C GLY A 193 -34.02 -13.20 -25.24
N ALA A 194 -33.54 -14.44 -25.26
CA ALA A 194 -33.74 -15.39 -24.16
C ALA A 194 -33.09 -14.87 -22.84
N PRO A 195 -33.67 -15.23 -21.67
CA PRO A 195 -33.08 -14.91 -20.38
C PRO A 195 -31.64 -15.44 -20.23
N ALA A 196 -30.80 -14.68 -19.54
CA ALA A 196 -29.44 -15.13 -19.21
C ALA A 196 -29.49 -16.35 -18.26
N SER A 197 -28.50 -17.24 -18.37
CA SER A 197 -28.33 -18.32 -17.38
C SER A 197 -27.94 -17.76 -16.01
N GLY A 198 -27.96 -18.63 -14.97
CA GLY A 198 -27.46 -18.27 -13.64
C GLY A 198 -26.05 -17.67 -13.67
N PRO A 199 -25.05 -18.33 -14.28
CA PRO A 199 -23.72 -17.75 -14.48
C PRO A 199 -23.75 -16.40 -15.22
N GLY A 200 -24.58 -16.26 -16.26
CA GLY A 200 -24.70 -15.02 -17.03
C GLY A 200 -25.23 -13.85 -16.21
N LEU A 201 -26.23 -14.10 -15.36
CA LEU A 201 -26.76 -13.10 -14.43
C LEU A 201 -25.69 -12.65 -13.43
N VAL A 202 -24.96 -13.58 -12.83
CA VAL A 202 -23.90 -13.27 -11.85
C VAL A 202 -22.72 -12.57 -12.50
N ALA A 203 -22.28 -12.99 -13.69
CA ALA A 203 -21.18 -12.36 -14.42
C ALA A 203 -21.53 -10.93 -14.84
N SER A 204 -22.78 -10.66 -15.25
CA SER A 204 -23.27 -9.32 -15.57
C SER A 204 -23.30 -8.41 -14.33
N ALA A 205 -23.72 -8.96 -13.18
CA ALA A 205 -23.68 -8.24 -11.90
C ALA A 205 -22.24 -7.95 -11.47
N ALA A 206 -21.33 -8.91 -11.62
CA ALA A 206 -19.92 -8.74 -11.31
C ALA A 206 -19.27 -7.65 -12.20
N LEU A 207 -19.60 -7.60 -13.50
CA LEU A 207 -19.15 -6.53 -14.39
C LEU A 207 -19.60 -5.15 -13.88
N SER A 208 -20.86 -5.03 -13.48
CA SER A 208 -21.43 -3.77 -12.96
C SER A 208 -20.74 -3.35 -11.65
N VAL A 209 -20.45 -4.31 -10.76
CA VAL A 209 -19.72 -4.06 -9.51
C VAL A 209 -18.26 -3.64 -9.78
N LEU A 210 -17.53 -4.38 -10.62
CA LEU A 210 -16.12 -4.11 -10.94
C LEU A 210 -15.91 -2.80 -11.70
N THR A 211 -16.94 -2.28 -12.35
CA THR A 211 -16.93 -0.97 -13.03
C THR A 211 -17.47 0.18 -12.16
N GLY A 212 -17.89 -0.10 -10.92
CA GLY A 212 -18.39 0.89 -9.96
C GLY A 212 -19.78 1.44 -10.29
N ARG A 213 -20.66 0.62 -10.85
CA ARG A 213 -22.02 1.02 -11.24
C ARG A 213 -23.05 0.51 -10.23
N ALA A 214 -23.00 1.03 -9.01
CA ALA A 214 -23.81 0.57 -7.88
C ALA A 214 -25.32 0.60 -8.15
N VAL A 215 -25.82 1.67 -8.78
CA VAL A 215 -27.24 1.83 -9.12
C VAL A 215 -27.71 0.74 -10.09
N GLU A 216 -26.85 0.30 -11.00
CA GLU A 216 -27.14 -0.77 -11.95
C GLU A 216 -26.97 -2.17 -11.32
N ALA A 217 -25.94 -2.35 -10.51
CA ALA A 217 -25.61 -3.62 -9.87
C ALA A 217 -26.62 -4.03 -8.81
N ALA A 218 -27.08 -3.09 -7.95
CA ALA A 218 -27.95 -3.38 -6.81
C ALA A 218 -29.22 -4.19 -7.17
N PRO A 219 -30.05 -3.79 -8.15
CA PRO A 219 -31.24 -4.56 -8.51
C PRO A 219 -30.91 -5.90 -9.18
N GLN A 220 -29.71 -6.08 -9.75
CA GLN A 220 -29.25 -7.39 -10.23
C GLN A 220 -28.93 -8.31 -9.04
N LEU A 221 -28.22 -7.79 -8.04
CA LEU A 221 -27.88 -8.53 -6.83
C LEU A 221 -29.12 -8.92 -6.01
N ASP A 222 -30.14 -8.06 -5.94
CA ASP A 222 -31.40 -8.37 -5.26
C ASP A 222 -32.12 -9.55 -5.92
N ARG A 223 -32.15 -9.58 -7.26
CA ARG A 223 -32.72 -10.69 -8.02
C ARG A 223 -31.94 -11.99 -7.81
N ILE A 224 -30.61 -11.93 -7.78
CA ILE A 224 -29.75 -13.09 -7.54
C ILE A 224 -29.97 -13.61 -6.11
N ALA A 225 -30.05 -12.72 -5.11
CA ALA A 225 -30.28 -13.06 -3.71
C ALA A 225 -31.66 -13.70 -3.48
N ALA A 226 -32.67 -13.27 -4.23
CA ALA A 226 -34.02 -13.84 -4.19
C ALA A 226 -34.13 -15.22 -4.86
N SER A 227 -33.09 -15.70 -5.56
CA SER A 227 -33.11 -17.02 -6.19
C SER A 227 -33.13 -18.16 -5.15
N ASN A 228 -33.71 -19.30 -5.52
CA ASN A 228 -33.75 -20.50 -4.67
C ASN A 228 -32.42 -21.28 -4.66
N LEU A 229 -31.37 -20.76 -5.30
CA LEU A 229 -30.07 -21.43 -5.44
C LEU A 229 -29.11 -20.92 -4.36
N PRO A 230 -28.76 -21.73 -3.33
CA PRO A 230 -27.90 -21.29 -2.23
C PRO A 230 -26.55 -20.70 -2.69
N ARG A 231 -25.96 -21.28 -3.75
CA ARG A 231 -24.68 -20.82 -4.32
C ARG A 231 -24.78 -19.45 -4.97
N ALA A 232 -25.90 -19.12 -5.60
CA ALA A 232 -26.15 -17.80 -6.15
C ALA A 232 -26.27 -16.74 -5.04
N LYS A 233 -26.80 -17.12 -3.86
CA LYS A 233 -26.85 -16.23 -2.69
C LYS A 233 -25.46 -15.88 -2.17
N SER A 234 -24.51 -16.82 -2.14
CA SER A 234 -23.11 -16.53 -1.79
C SER A 234 -22.48 -15.52 -2.74
N TRP A 235 -22.75 -15.66 -4.04
CA TRP A 235 -22.33 -14.68 -5.05
C TRP A 235 -22.92 -13.29 -4.82
N ALA A 236 -24.24 -13.20 -4.59
CA ALA A 236 -24.89 -11.93 -4.30
C ALA A 236 -24.32 -11.27 -3.05
N ALA A 237 -24.05 -12.04 -2.00
CA ALA A 237 -23.44 -11.57 -0.76
C ALA A 237 -22.01 -11.02 -1.00
N ALA A 238 -21.15 -11.79 -1.66
CA ALA A 238 -19.78 -11.37 -1.96
C ALA A 238 -19.71 -10.13 -2.85
N LEU A 239 -20.52 -10.08 -3.92
CA LEU A 239 -20.58 -8.92 -4.81
C LEU A 239 -21.15 -7.69 -4.11
N ARG A 240 -22.10 -7.87 -3.18
CA ARG A 240 -22.64 -6.76 -2.39
C ARG A 240 -21.64 -6.22 -1.36
N LEU A 241 -20.83 -7.10 -0.75
CA LEU A 241 -19.68 -6.71 0.07
C LEU A 241 -18.65 -5.93 -0.76
N ARG A 242 -18.36 -6.38 -1.99
CA ARG A 242 -17.47 -5.66 -2.91
C ARG A 242 -18.00 -4.28 -3.28
N LEU A 243 -19.30 -4.19 -3.57
CA LEU A 243 -19.96 -2.96 -4.01
C LEU A 243 -20.02 -1.91 -2.91
N THR A 244 -20.37 -2.31 -1.68
CA THR A 244 -20.69 -1.36 -0.60
C THR A 244 -19.53 -1.15 0.37
N ASN A 245 -18.60 -2.10 0.46
CA ASN A 245 -17.64 -2.24 1.56
C ASN A 245 -18.30 -2.35 2.96
N ASP A 246 -19.62 -2.51 3.06
CA ASP A 246 -20.29 -2.68 4.35
C ASP A 246 -20.17 -4.13 4.80
N TRP A 247 -19.09 -4.40 5.53
CA TRP A 247 -18.80 -5.72 6.08
C TRP A 247 -19.95 -6.25 6.95
N ARG A 248 -20.73 -5.39 7.61
CA ARG A 248 -21.82 -5.80 8.53
C ARG A 248 -22.95 -6.57 7.84
N LEU A 249 -23.07 -6.45 6.51
CA LEU A 249 -24.10 -7.14 5.72
C LEU A 249 -23.99 -8.67 5.80
N VAL A 250 -22.81 -9.20 6.11
CA VAL A 250 -22.60 -10.65 6.29
C VAL A 250 -21.80 -10.88 7.56
N PRO A 251 -22.42 -11.32 8.67
CA PRO A 251 -21.71 -11.67 9.90
C PRO A 251 -20.58 -12.69 9.68
N ALA A 252 -19.54 -12.65 10.51
CA ALA A 252 -18.34 -13.48 10.32
C ALA A 252 -18.64 -14.99 10.36
N ASP A 253 -19.54 -15.43 11.25
CA ASP A 253 -20.02 -16.81 11.38
C ASP A 253 -20.89 -17.28 10.21
N GLN A 254 -21.36 -16.34 9.38
CA GLN A 254 -22.17 -16.60 8.19
C GLN A 254 -21.34 -16.56 6.89
N ALA A 255 -20.08 -16.13 6.94
CA ALA A 255 -19.16 -16.09 5.80
C ALA A 255 -18.58 -17.47 5.47
N LYS A 256 -19.44 -18.42 5.07
CA LYS A 256 -19.11 -19.85 4.98
C LYS A 256 -18.27 -20.25 3.75
N SER A 257 -18.35 -19.51 2.66
CA SER A 257 -17.57 -19.79 1.44
C SER A 257 -16.37 -18.85 1.36
N LEU A 258 -15.25 -19.32 0.81
CA LEU A 258 -14.02 -18.52 0.69
C LEU A 258 -14.25 -17.20 -0.05
N LEU A 259 -15.07 -17.17 -1.10
CA LEU A 259 -15.41 -15.94 -1.83
C LEU A 259 -16.04 -14.86 -0.92
N VAL A 260 -16.97 -15.26 -0.05
CA VAL A 260 -17.65 -14.34 0.88
C VAL A 260 -16.72 -13.94 2.02
N ALA A 261 -15.96 -14.89 2.57
CA ALA A 261 -14.98 -14.62 3.61
C ALA A 261 -13.92 -13.61 3.13
N ARG A 262 -13.44 -13.77 1.90
CA ARG A 262 -12.51 -12.87 1.23
C ARG A 262 -13.05 -11.46 1.08
N GLU A 263 -14.25 -11.29 0.51
CA GLU A 263 -14.82 -9.95 0.30
C GLU A 263 -15.19 -9.27 1.62
N ARG A 264 -15.58 -10.04 2.65
CA ARG A 264 -15.79 -9.51 4.00
C ARG A 264 -14.47 -9.03 4.61
N PHE A 265 -13.41 -9.84 4.54
CA PHE A 265 -12.08 -9.47 5.03
C PHE A 265 -11.58 -8.20 4.35
N ARG A 266 -11.67 -8.12 3.01
CA ARG A 266 -11.31 -6.93 2.22
C ARG A 266 -12.11 -5.70 2.66
N ALA A 267 -13.43 -5.82 2.76
CA ALA A 267 -14.30 -4.73 3.18
C ALA A 267 -13.88 -4.19 4.55
N LYS A 268 -13.73 -5.06 5.55
CA LYS A 268 -13.33 -4.67 6.91
C LYS A 268 -11.92 -4.08 6.96
N ALA A 269 -10.97 -4.62 6.20
CA ALA A 269 -9.60 -4.11 6.16
C ALA A 269 -9.55 -2.65 5.65
N ILE A 270 -10.34 -2.33 4.62
CA ILE A 270 -10.39 -0.98 4.03
C ILE A 270 -11.18 0.01 4.89
N THR A 271 -12.27 -0.42 5.53
CA THR A 271 -13.17 0.48 6.25
C THR A 271 -12.87 0.60 7.74
N VAL A 272 -12.11 -0.32 8.33
CA VAL A 272 -11.70 -0.30 9.75
C VAL A 272 -10.18 -0.28 9.84
N SER A 273 -9.53 -1.45 9.80
CA SER A 273 -8.08 -1.61 9.76
C SER A 273 -7.73 -3.06 9.44
N LEU A 274 -6.50 -3.31 8.98
CA LEU A 274 -6.04 -4.67 8.72
C LEU A 274 -6.04 -5.50 10.02
N SER A 275 -5.57 -4.94 11.13
CA SER A 275 -5.54 -5.62 12.42
C SER A 275 -6.95 -6.02 12.89
N ALA A 276 -7.94 -5.15 12.72
CA ALA A 276 -9.33 -5.47 13.05
C ALA A 276 -9.92 -6.56 12.15
N ALA A 277 -9.61 -6.55 10.85
CA ALA A 277 -10.04 -7.59 9.92
C ALA A 277 -9.41 -8.96 10.24
N ARG A 278 -8.13 -8.97 10.63
CA ARG A 278 -7.38 -10.19 10.98
C ARG A 278 -7.93 -10.91 12.21
N ARG A 279 -8.41 -10.18 13.23
CA ARG A 279 -9.04 -10.80 14.41
C ARG A 279 -10.26 -11.64 14.07
N GLU A 280 -11.05 -11.15 13.12
CA GLU A 280 -12.29 -11.79 12.68
C GLU A 280 -12.09 -12.70 11.48
N ALA A 281 -10.90 -12.67 10.87
CA ALA A 281 -10.60 -13.48 9.72
C ALA A 281 -10.98 -14.92 10.07
N ALA A 282 -12.00 -15.42 9.37
CA ALA A 282 -12.33 -16.83 9.47
C ALA A 282 -11.05 -17.61 9.14
N VAL A 283 -10.86 -18.76 9.80
CA VAL A 283 -9.81 -19.75 9.47
C VAL A 283 -9.70 -19.99 7.95
N ALA A 284 -10.77 -19.72 7.20
CA ALA A 284 -10.85 -19.85 5.75
C ALA A 284 -9.90 -18.95 4.93
N ILE A 285 -9.60 -17.71 5.34
CA ILE A 285 -8.70 -16.83 4.54
C ILE A 285 -7.28 -16.74 5.09
N ASP A 286 -7.10 -16.97 6.39
CA ASP A 286 -5.78 -16.97 7.02
C ASP A 286 -4.87 -18.02 6.37
N GLY A 287 -3.65 -17.64 5.99
CA GLY A 287 -2.70 -18.50 5.27
C GLY A 287 -3.00 -18.74 3.79
N THR A 288 -3.95 -18.02 3.18
CA THR A 288 -4.14 -18.01 1.71
C THR A 288 -3.36 -16.87 1.06
N THR A 289 -3.00 -16.98 -0.22
CA THR A 289 -2.34 -15.88 -0.94
C THR A 289 -3.22 -14.62 -0.99
N ASP A 290 -4.56 -14.78 -1.06
CA ASP A 290 -5.52 -13.68 -1.06
C ASP A 290 -5.48 -12.85 0.25
N PHE A 291 -5.11 -13.45 1.38
CA PHE A 291 -4.84 -12.70 2.63
C PHE A 291 -3.74 -11.66 2.42
N PHE A 292 -2.62 -12.10 1.84
CA PHE A 292 -1.48 -11.22 1.55
C PHE A 292 -1.79 -10.25 0.41
N HIS A 293 -2.55 -10.64 -0.61
CA HIS A 293 -2.99 -9.73 -1.66
C HIS A 293 -3.84 -8.60 -1.11
N ILE A 294 -4.78 -8.89 -0.21
CA ILE A 294 -5.63 -7.86 0.39
C ILE A 294 -4.85 -7.01 1.39
N GLY A 295 -4.03 -7.63 2.25
CA GLY A 295 -3.23 -6.93 3.24
C GLY A 295 -2.16 -6.01 2.64
N SER A 296 -1.49 -6.46 1.58
CA SER A 296 -0.45 -5.69 0.86
C SER A 296 -1.03 -4.79 -0.24
N GLY A 297 -2.22 -5.10 -0.76
CA GLY A 297 -2.81 -4.44 -1.92
C GLY A 297 -3.77 -3.31 -1.60
N ALA A 298 -4.20 -3.15 -0.35
CA ALA A 298 -4.99 -2.00 0.03
C ALA A 298 -4.06 -0.78 0.18
N VAL A 299 -3.83 -0.05 -0.92
CA VAL A 299 -3.18 1.25 -0.89
C VAL A 299 -3.95 2.12 0.11
N GLY A 300 -3.34 2.41 1.26
CA GLY A 300 -3.98 3.18 2.34
C GLY A 300 -4.59 2.35 3.49
N THR A 301 -4.37 1.04 3.59
CA THR A 301 -4.59 0.38 4.89
C THR A 301 -3.59 0.89 5.90
N ASN A 302 -4.10 1.50 6.97
CA ASN A 302 -3.39 1.57 8.24
C ASN A 302 -3.14 0.13 8.69
N TYR A 303 -1.95 -0.41 8.38
CA TYR A 303 -1.47 -1.63 9.00
C TYR A 303 -0.39 -1.28 10.03
N SER A 304 -0.37 -2.04 11.12
CA SER A 304 0.56 -1.85 12.22
C SER A 304 1.94 -2.45 11.92
N VAL A 305 2.94 -2.15 12.76
CA VAL A 305 4.23 -2.87 12.71
C VAL A 305 4.04 -4.38 12.88
N GLU A 306 3.08 -4.79 13.71
CA GLU A 306 2.74 -6.20 13.94
C GLU A 306 2.14 -6.86 12.69
N ASP A 307 1.25 -6.15 11.98
CA ASP A 307 0.74 -6.62 10.69
C ASP A 307 1.85 -6.73 9.66
N GLY A 308 2.77 -5.76 9.62
CA GLY A 308 3.91 -5.78 8.71
C GLY A 308 4.81 -6.99 8.90
N HIS A 309 5.04 -7.42 10.15
CA HIS A 309 5.75 -8.68 10.42
C HIS A 309 5.03 -9.91 9.87
N VAL A 310 3.69 -9.94 9.97
CA VAL A 310 2.89 -11.07 9.48
C VAL A 310 2.90 -11.11 7.96
N LEU A 311 2.75 -9.95 7.30
CA LEU A 311 2.83 -9.85 5.84
C LEU A 311 4.23 -10.23 5.32
N LEU A 312 5.29 -9.78 5.98
CA LEU A 312 6.69 -10.09 5.63
C LEU A 312 6.97 -11.61 5.71
N LEU A 313 6.34 -12.32 6.65
CA LEU A 313 6.63 -13.72 6.92
C LEU A 313 6.13 -14.69 5.86
N GLY A 314 4.98 -14.42 5.25
CA GLY A 314 4.32 -15.34 4.32
C GLY A 314 4.18 -14.83 2.90
N GLY A 315 4.07 -13.51 2.70
CA GLY A 315 3.59 -12.94 1.44
C GLY A 315 4.38 -13.37 0.20
N LEU A 316 5.71 -13.31 0.23
CA LEU A 316 6.54 -13.65 -0.92
C LEU A 316 6.60 -15.17 -1.19
N GLY A 317 6.69 -15.98 -0.14
CA GLY A 317 6.78 -17.43 -0.28
C GLY A 317 5.47 -18.05 -0.77
N ASP A 318 4.35 -17.54 -0.27
CA ASP A 318 3.02 -18.01 -0.65
C ASP A 318 2.64 -17.55 -2.07
N GLU A 319 3.08 -16.36 -2.49
CA GLU A 319 2.95 -15.88 -3.87
C GLU A 319 3.69 -16.82 -4.85
N LEU A 320 4.97 -17.10 -4.59
CA LEU A 320 5.77 -18.00 -5.44
C LEU A 320 5.20 -19.41 -5.51
N ARG A 321 4.66 -19.92 -4.39
CA ARG A 321 3.98 -21.23 -4.36
C ARG A 321 2.72 -21.22 -5.19
N GLU A 322 1.90 -20.17 -5.09
CA GLU A 322 0.68 -20.04 -5.89
C GLU A 322 1.01 -19.93 -7.39
N ILE A 323 2.08 -19.23 -7.77
CA ILE A 323 2.57 -19.18 -9.15
C ILE A 323 2.95 -20.59 -9.64
N GLY A 324 3.68 -21.36 -8.84
CA GLY A 324 4.05 -22.74 -9.17
C GLY A 324 2.83 -23.66 -9.33
N VAL A 325 1.84 -23.55 -8.43
CA VAL A 325 0.55 -24.25 -8.57
C VAL A 325 -0.15 -23.81 -9.86
N CYS A 326 -0.19 -22.52 -10.15
CA CYS A 326 -0.81 -22.01 -11.38
C CYS A 326 -0.12 -22.53 -12.64
N ALA A 327 1.22 -22.58 -12.65
CA ALA A 327 1.99 -23.12 -13.76
C ALA A 327 1.67 -24.60 -13.99
N LYS A 328 1.58 -25.39 -12.91
CA LYS A 328 1.15 -26.80 -13.00
C LYS A 328 -0.26 -26.93 -13.59
N GLU A 329 -1.22 -26.15 -13.11
CA GLU A 329 -2.62 -26.27 -13.51
C GLU A 329 -2.89 -25.73 -14.94
N VAL A 330 -2.14 -24.74 -15.40
CA VAL A 330 -2.40 -24.03 -16.67
C VAL A 330 -1.44 -24.44 -17.78
N LEU A 331 -0.17 -24.72 -17.46
CA LEU A 331 0.87 -25.10 -18.42
C LEU A 331 1.18 -26.60 -18.39
N ASP A 332 0.64 -27.36 -17.43
CA ASP A 332 1.03 -28.75 -17.15
C ASP A 332 2.53 -28.88 -16.88
N GLN A 333 3.11 -27.88 -16.21
CA GLN A 333 4.53 -27.82 -15.88
C GLN A 333 4.72 -27.72 -14.36
N GLU A 334 5.34 -28.74 -13.76
CA GLU A 334 5.77 -28.67 -12.37
C GLU A 334 7.03 -27.81 -12.26
N ILE A 335 6.83 -26.55 -11.89
CA ILE A 335 7.92 -25.58 -11.73
C ILE A 335 8.00 -25.19 -10.25
N GLY A 336 9.05 -25.65 -9.59
CA GLY A 336 9.37 -25.27 -8.21
C GLY A 336 10.57 -24.32 -8.10
N GLU A 337 11.39 -24.23 -9.16
CA GLU A 337 12.62 -23.44 -9.11
C GLU A 337 12.39 -21.98 -9.48
N LEU A 338 12.94 -21.07 -8.65
CA LEU A 338 12.74 -19.63 -8.82
C LEU A 338 13.15 -19.09 -10.21
N PRO A 339 14.33 -19.42 -10.79
CA PRO A 339 14.69 -18.89 -12.11
C PRO A 339 13.69 -19.27 -13.20
N ALA A 340 13.13 -20.49 -13.14
CA ALA A 340 12.14 -20.97 -14.09
C ALA A 340 10.78 -20.26 -13.89
N LEU A 341 10.35 -20.06 -12.64
CA LEU A 341 9.16 -19.27 -12.32
C LEU A 341 9.28 -17.84 -12.87
N LEU A 342 10.44 -17.19 -12.66
CA LEU A 342 10.64 -15.82 -13.15
C LEU A 342 10.73 -15.76 -14.67
N ALA A 343 11.26 -16.79 -15.34
CA ALA A 343 11.32 -16.86 -16.80
C ALA A 343 9.91 -16.87 -17.41
N ILE A 344 8.99 -17.72 -16.90
CA ILE A 344 7.62 -17.81 -17.41
C ILE A 344 6.75 -16.60 -17.08
N LEU A 345 7.15 -15.77 -16.10
CA LEU A 345 6.52 -14.48 -15.81
C LEU A 345 7.08 -13.36 -16.70
N ALA A 346 8.40 -13.31 -16.88
CA ALA A 346 9.06 -12.30 -17.69
C ALA A 346 8.74 -12.44 -19.19
N GLN A 347 8.67 -13.68 -19.66
CA GLN A 347 8.41 -14.04 -21.05
C GLN A 347 7.34 -15.14 -21.08
N PRO A 348 6.06 -14.78 -20.87
CA PRO A 348 5.01 -15.77 -20.80
C PRO A 348 4.88 -16.50 -22.15
N PRO A 349 4.89 -17.84 -22.17
CA PRO A 349 4.68 -18.59 -23.39
C PRO A 349 3.34 -18.23 -24.03
N ALA A 350 3.32 -18.22 -25.36
CA ALA A 350 2.08 -18.03 -26.09
C ALA A 350 1.12 -19.19 -25.77
N GLY A 351 -0.01 -18.87 -25.14
CA GLY A 351 -1.06 -19.84 -24.90
C GLY A 351 -1.83 -20.19 -26.18
N PRO A 352 -2.52 -21.35 -26.23
CA PRO A 352 -3.39 -21.68 -27.35
C PRO A 352 -4.45 -20.60 -27.55
N ALA A 353 -4.64 -20.18 -28.81
CA ALA A 353 -5.62 -19.16 -29.17
C ALA A 353 -7.04 -19.60 -28.77
N GLY A 354 -7.85 -18.67 -28.26
CA GLY A 354 -9.25 -18.95 -27.87
C GLY A 354 -9.44 -19.61 -26.50
N THR A 355 -8.39 -19.81 -25.71
CA THR A 355 -8.50 -20.19 -24.28
C THR A 355 -9.28 -19.12 -23.50
N VAL A 356 -10.13 -19.50 -22.54
CA VAL A 356 -10.93 -18.56 -21.72
C VAL A 356 -10.04 -17.67 -20.86
N LEU A 357 -9.06 -18.28 -20.18
CA LEU A 357 -8.09 -17.60 -19.31
C LEU A 357 -6.67 -18.11 -19.67
N PRO A 358 -5.96 -17.45 -20.60
CA PRO A 358 -4.62 -17.87 -21.02
C PRO A 358 -3.58 -17.63 -19.93
N TRP A 359 -2.46 -18.37 -19.99
CA TRP A 359 -1.32 -18.18 -19.09
C TRP A 359 -0.82 -16.73 -19.05
N THR A 360 -0.82 -16.02 -20.17
CA THR A 360 -0.38 -14.62 -20.21
C THR A 360 -1.14 -13.72 -19.23
N MET A 361 -2.42 -13.99 -18.97
CA MET A 361 -3.18 -13.24 -17.97
C MET A 361 -2.81 -13.62 -16.54
N TRP A 362 -2.60 -14.92 -16.28
CA TRP A 362 -2.11 -15.40 -14.98
C TRP A 362 -0.74 -14.81 -14.67
N ALA A 363 0.18 -14.87 -15.63
CA ALA A 363 1.52 -14.32 -15.50
C ALA A 363 1.51 -12.80 -15.25
N ASP A 364 0.72 -12.05 -16.01
CA ASP A 364 0.60 -10.60 -15.82
C ASP A 364 0.01 -10.24 -14.44
N GLN A 365 -0.98 -10.97 -13.94
CA GLN A 365 -1.56 -10.73 -12.62
C GLN A 365 -0.58 -11.10 -11.50
N ALA A 366 -0.01 -12.31 -11.56
CA ALA A 366 0.92 -12.80 -10.56
C ALA A 366 2.19 -11.96 -10.48
N GLU A 367 2.72 -11.48 -11.62
CA GLU A 367 3.89 -10.62 -11.62
C GLU A 367 3.61 -9.28 -10.92
N ARG A 368 2.42 -8.71 -11.08
CA ARG A 368 2.02 -7.50 -10.35
C ARG A 368 1.83 -7.75 -8.85
N HIS A 369 1.22 -8.86 -8.47
CA HIS A 369 1.09 -9.27 -7.06
C HIS A 369 2.47 -9.47 -6.42
N LEU A 370 3.35 -10.22 -7.08
CA LEU A 370 4.73 -10.43 -6.64
C LEU A 370 5.52 -9.13 -6.49
N CYS A 371 5.46 -8.23 -7.48
CA CYS A 371 6.10 -6.91 -7.38
C CYS A 371 5.52 -6.06 -6.24
N GLN A 372 4.20 -6.12 -6.00
CA GLN A 372 3.58 -5.43 -4.86
C GLN A 372 4.04 -6.01 -3.53
N GLN A 373 4.15 -7.34 -3.39
CA GLN A 373 4.66 -7.97 -2.16
C GLN A 373 6.10 -7.56 -1.86
N TRP A 374 6.95 -7.48 -2.90
CA TRP A 374 8.32 -6.98 -2.76
C TRP A 374 8.36 -5.52 -2.30
N PHE A 375 7.56 -4.66 -2.91
CA PHE A 375 7.45 -3.26 -2.50
C PHE A 375 7.05 -3.15 -1.03
N MET A 376 6.02 -3.89 -0.60
CA MET A 376 5.52 -3.84 0.77
C MET A 376 6.53 -4.39 1.78
N ALA A 377 7.24 -5.47 1.44
CA ALA A 377 8.29 -6.03 2.30
C ALA A 377 9.43 -5.01 2.52
N TRP A 378 9.86 -4.34 1.45
CA TRP A 378 10.87 -3.29 1.55
C TRP A 378 10.36 -2.07 2.33
N ASP A 379 9.17 -1.56 2.02
CA ASP A 379 8.59 -0.36 2.65
C ASP A 379 8.38 -0.59 4.15
N PHE A 380 7.96 -1.80 4.54
CA PHE A 380 7.89 -2.20 5.93
C PHE A 380 9.27 -2.18 6.61
N CYS A 381 10.30 -2.82 6.03
CA CYS A 381 11.64 -2.85 6.62
C CYS A 381 12.26 -1.44 6.74
N ASP A 382 12.16 -0.63 5.69
CA ASP A 382 12.78 0.69 5.61
C ASP A 382 12.04 1.73 6.45
N ARG A 383 10.71 1.84 6.26
CA ARG A 383 9.93 3.00 6.74
C ARG A 383 9.14 2.75 8.01
N MET A 384 8.83 1.48 8.32
CA MET A 384 7.99 1.15 9.48
C MET A 384 8.77 0.48 10.60
N TRP A 385 9.52 -0.57 10.28
CA TRP A 385 10.29 -1.31 11.27
C TRP A 385 11.63 -0.61 11.60
N GLY A 386 12.18 0.15 10.66
CA GLY A 386 13.41 0.92 10.85
C GLY A 386 14.66 0.04 10.84
N VAL A 387 14.69 -0.96 9.95
CA VAL A 387 15.84 -1.85 9.70
C VAL A 387 16.33 -1.68 8.25
N PRO A 388 16.91 -0.51 7.90
CA PRO A 388 17.30 -0.19 6.53
C PRO A 388 18.34 -1.15 5.96
N GLU A 389 19.16 -1.79 6.79
CA GLU A 389 20.10 -2.83 6.36
C GLU A 389 19.37 -4.07 5.80
N GLU A 390 18.23 -4.44 6.40
CA GLU A 390 17.41 -5.53 5.87
C GLU A 390 16.64 -5.11 4.61
N ALA A 391 16.20 -3.85 4.55
CA ALA A 391 15.62 -3.30 3.32
C ALA A 391 16.64 -3.32 2.17
N ASN A 392 17.91 -2.97 2.43
CA ASN A 392 18.99 -3.05 1.45
C ASN A 392 19.25 -4.48 0.97
N LYS A 393 19.25 -5.48 1.86
CA LYS A 393 19.36 -6.90 1.46
C LYS A 393 18.20 -7.35 0.57
N LEU A 394 16.97 -6.92 0.88
CA LEU A 394 15.80 -7.19 0.04
C LEU A 394 15.96 -6.54 -1.34
N GLN A 395 16.43 -5.30 -1.40
CA GLN A 395 16.69 -4.59 -2.64
C GLN A 395 17.78 -5.27 -3.48
N GLU A 396 18.88 -5.70 -2.87
CA GLU A 396 19.95 -6.46 -3.53
C GLU A 396 19.42 -7.77 -4.10
N LEU A 397 18.68 -8.54 -3.30
CA LEU A 397 18.08 -9.81 -3.72
C LEU A 397 17.11 -9.61 -4.90
N PHE A 398 16.23 -8.61 -4.81
CA PHE A 398 15.32 -8.26 -5.90
C PHE A 398 16.07 -7.87 -7.17
N THR A 399 17.10 -7.03 -7.05
CA THR A 399 17.92 -6.58 -8.18
C THR A 399 18.64 -7.76 -8.85
N GLN A 400 19.14 -8.71 -8.07
CA GLN A 400 19.87 -9.87 -8.59
C GLN A 400 18.95 -10.87 -9.30
N GLN A 401 17.78 -11.15 -8.75
CA GLN A 401 16.93 -12.26 -9.21
C GLN A 401 15.71 -11.80 -10.01
N PHE A 402 15.09 -10.68 -9.63
CA PHE A 402 13.78 -10.25 -10.13
C PHE A 402 13.84 -9.06 -11.10
N ALA A 403 15.01 -8.45 -11.32
CA ALA A 403 15.16 -7.27 -12.19
C ALA A 403 14.72 -7.46 -13.66
N LYS A 404 14.55 -8.71 -14.11
CA LYS A 404 14.04 -9.04 -15.45
C LYS A 404 12.52 -9.01 -15.55
N LEU A 405 11.80 -8.89 -14.43
CA LEU A 405 10.34 -8.78 -14.46
C LEU A 405 9.90 -7.45 -15.12
N PRO A 406 8.81 -7.44 -15.89
CA PRO A 406 8.33 -6.26 -16.60
C PRO A 406 8.12 -5.01 -15.73
N HIS A 407 7.56 -5.16 -14.53
CA HIS A 407 7.31 -4.04 -13.59
C HIS A 407 8.44 -3.84 -12.57
N ALA A 408 9.54 -4.61 -12.62
CA ALA A 408 10.69 -4.39 -11.74
C ALA A 408 11.24 -2.95 -11.76
N PRO A 409 11.29 -2.23 -12.91
CA PRO A 409 11.71 -0.83 -12.93
C PRO A 409 10.86 0.09 -12.06
N LEU A 410 9.55 -0.17 -11.88
CA LEU A 410 8.69 0.63 -11.00
C LEU A 410 9.08 0.46 -9.53
N ILE A 411 9.43 -0.77 -9.15
CA ILE A 411 9.83 -1.09 -7.77
C ILE A 411 11.19 -0.44 -7.46
N LEU A 412 12.18 -0.66 -8.33
CA LEU A 412 13.52 -0.09 -8.16
C LEU A 412 13.54 1.44 -8.20
N ALA A 413 12.67 2.05 -9.01
CA ALA A 413 12.48 3.50 -9.01
C ALA A 413 11.97 4.04 -7.66
N ARG A 414 11.07 3.30 -6.99
CA ARG A 414 10.53 3.68 -5.68
C ARG A 414 11.55 3.56 -4.55
N TRP A 415 12.51 2.65 -4.68
CA TRP A 415 13.61 2.45 -3.73
C TRP A 415 14.83 3.32 -4.05
N SER A 416 14.78 4.15 -5.09
CA SER A 416 15.92 4.95 -5.52
C SER A 416 16.22 6.08 -4.52
N GLY A 417 17.41 6.03 -3.91
CA GLY A 417 17.91 7.10 -3.03
C GLY A 417 18.63 8.25 -3.76
N SER A 418 18.88 8.12 -5.08
CA SER A 418 19.61 9.11 -5.85
C SER A 418 19.11 9.22 -7.30
N ALA A 419 19.37 10.36 -7.93
CA ALA A 419 19.01 10.60 -9.33
C ALA A 419 19.74 9.67 -10.30
N GLU A 420 20.98 9.29 -9.96
CA GLU A 420 21.80 8.38 -10.77
C GLU A 420 21.18 6.99 -10.86
N VAL A 421 20.66 6.48 -9.74
CA VAL A 421 19.97 5.18 -9.67
C VAL A 421 18.58 5.27 -10.30
N LEU A 422 17.88 6.40 -10.15
CA LEU A 422 16.51 6.57 -10.64
C LEU A 422 16.40 6.60 -12.18
N ARG A 423 17.30 7.31 -12.86
CA ARG A 423 17.17 7.60 -14.31
C ARG A 423 17.07 6.36 -15.21
N PRO A 424 17.89 5.30 -15.04
CA PRO A 424 17.77 4.08 -15.85
C PRO A 424 16.39 3.42 -15.73
N HIS A 425 15.82 3.42 -14.52
CA HIS A 425 14.50 2.85 -14.28
C HIS A 425 13.40 3.70 -14.93
N VAL A 426 13.49 5.03 -14.85
CA VAL A 426 12.58 5.95 -15.56
C VAL A 426 12.65 5.72 -17.07
N ALA A 427 13.84 5.56 -17.64
CA ALA A 427 14.01 5.27 -19.07
C ALA A 427 13.38 3.92 -19.47
N ALA A 428 13.51 2.88 -18.64
CA ALA A 428 12.86 1.59 -18.88
C ALA A 428 11.32 1.71 -18.85
N MET A 429 10.77 2.48 -17.90
CA MET A 429 9.33 2.74 -17.83
C MET A 429 8.82 3.56 -19.01
N GLN A 430 9.56 4.57 -19.45
CA GLN A 430 9.25 5.34 -20.67
C GLN A 430 9.16 4.41 -21.89
N LYS A 431 10.13 3.50 -22.06
CA LYS A 431 10.13 2.53 -23.14
C LYS A 431 8.95 1.56 -23.05
N MET A 432 8.58 1.12 -21.85
CA MET A 432 7.38 0.29 -21.66
C MET A 432 6.11 1.04 -22.05
N ILE A 433 5.97 2.31 -21.65
CA ILE A 433 4.84 3.17 -22.05
C ILE A 433 4.83 3.42 -23.57
N GLU A 434 6.00 3.53 -24.18
CA GLU A 434 6.13 3.71 -25.62
C GLU A 434 5.61 2.49 -26.40
N ILE A 435 5.92 1.27 -25.93
CA ILE A 435 5.60 0.04 -26.69
C ILE A 435 4.27 -0.57 -26.25
N GLN A 436 3.98 -0.55 -24.94
CA GLN A 436 2.87 -1.26 -24.30
C GLN A 436 2.22 -0.40 -23.19
N PRO A 437 1.67 0.79 -23.50
CA PRO A 437 1.06 1.68 -22.50
C PRO A 437 -0.07 1.02 -21.70
N GLN A 438 -0.76 0.03 -22.29
CA GLN A 438 -1.80 -0.74 -21.63
C GLN A 438 -1.31 -1.59 -20.45
N ARG A 439 -0.02 -1.98 -20.41
CA ARG A 439 0.53 -2.76 -19.28
C ARG A 439 0.72 -1.91 -18.04
N MET A 440 0.88 -0.59 -18.20
CA MET A 440 1.07 0.32 -17.07
C MET A 440 -0.29 0.63 -16.39
N PRO A 441 -0.46 0.29 -15.10
CA PRO A 441 -1.64 0.70 -14.34
C PRO A 441 -1.66 2.22 -14.12
N PHE A 442 -2.85 2.82 -14.03
CA PHE A 442 -2.99 4.28 -13.87
C PHE A 442 -2.25 4.79 -12.63
N SER A 443 -2.46 4.14 -11.48
CA SER A 443 -1.86 4.53 -10.19
C SER A 443 -0.33 4.44 -10.21
N ALA A 444 0.23 3.47 -10.94
CA ALA A 444 1.68 3.35 -11.13
C ALA A 444 2.23 4.48 -12.01
N TRP A 445 1.52 4.84 -13.10
CA TRP A 445 1.95 5.89 -14.03
C TRP A 445 1.97 7.27 -13.37
N ILE A 446 0.96 7.59 -12.56
CA ILE A 446 0.84 8.93 -11.94
C ILE A 446 1.72 9.13 -10.72
N TRP A 447 2.34 8.07 -10.19
CA TRP A 447 3.24 8.17 -9.06
C TRP A 447 4.46 9.05 -9.42
N LYS A 448 5.01 9.74 -8.42
CA LYS A 448 6.25 10.52 -8.54
C LYS A 448 7.00 10.47 -7.20
N PRO A 449 8.35 10.46 -7.20
CA PRO A 449 9.14 10.62 -6.01
C PRO A 449 9.02 12.06 -5.48
N GLU A 450 9.23 12.22 -4.18
CA GLU A 450 9.19 13.52 -3.51
C GLU A 450 10.57 14.18 -3.45
N GLY A 451 10.59 15.46 -3.05
CA GLY A 451 11.82 16.20 -2.80
C GLY A 451 12.73 16.35 -4.03
N LYS A 452 14.04 16.20 -3.83
CA LYS A 452 15.08 16.48 -4.84
C LYS A 452 15.02 15.54 -6.05
N LEU A 453 14.42 14.37 -5.92
CA LEU A 453 14.31 13.37 -6.99
C LEU A 453 13.16 13.68 -7.97
N ALA A 454 12.19 14.50 -7.57
CA ALA A 454 11.04 14.84 -8.40
C ALA A 454 11.42 15.44 -9.77
N LYS A 455 12.55 16.16 -9.84
CA LYS A 455 13.05 16.77 -11.09
C LYS A 455 13.60 15.74 -12.09
N ASP A 456 14.07 14.59 -11.60
CA ASP A 456 14.62 13.50 -12.42
C ASP A 456 13.52 12.50 -12.82
N TRP A 457 12.28 12.70 -12.34
CA TRP A 457 11.10 11.93 -12.68
C TRP A 457 10.44 12.42 -13.98
N ALA A 458 11.05 12.10 -15.12
CA ALA A 458 10.63 12.55 -16.45
C ALA A 458 9.59 11.63 -17.12
N MET A 459 8.59 11.11 -16.39
CA MET A 459 7.57 10.24 -16.97
C MET A 459 6.68 10.98 -18.00
N PRO A 460 6.21 10.32 -19.07
CA PRO A 460 5.22 10.91 -19.97
C PRO A 460 3.97 11.29 -19.20
N ARG A 461 3.34 12.42 -19.55
CA ARG A 461 2.07 12.86 -18.95
C ARG A 461 1.03 11.75 -19.09
N ALA A 462 0.40 11.34 -17.99
CA ALA A 462 -0.61 10.29 -18.02
C ALA A 462 -1.77 10.63 -18.98
N GLU A 463 -2.04 11.92 -19.16
CA GLU A 463 -3.07 12.47 -20.05
C GLU A 463 -2.84 12.13 -21.54
N THR A 464 -1.65 11.67 -21.94
CA THR A 464 -1.39 11.24 -23.33
C THR A 464 -2.01 9.88 -23.65
N TRP A 465 -2.38 9.10 -22.63
CA TRP A 465 -2.98 7.78 -22.79
C TRP A 465 -4.29 7.66 -22.02
N PHE A 466 -4.29 8.08 -20.77
CA PHE A 466 -5.45 8.10 -19.90
C PHE A 466 -6.24 9.38 -20.10
N ALA A 467 -7.55 9.27 -20.34
CA ALA A 467 -8.42 10.43 -20.21
C ALA A 467 -8.39 10.94 -18.77
N ALA A 468 -8.60 12.26 -18.59
CA ALA A 468 -8.67 12.87 -17.27
C ALA A 468 -9.89 12.39 -16.46
N LYS A 469 -10.94 11.91 -17.14
CA LYS A 469 -12.08 11.23 -16.54
C LYS A 469 -11.86 9.70 -16.54
N PRO A 470 -12.54 8.93 -15.68
CA PRO A 470 -12.56 7.47 -15.77
C PRO A 470 -12.96 6.98 -17.17
N PRO A 471 -12.64 5.72 -17.52
CA PRO A 471 -13.16 5.10 -18.74
C PRO A 471 -14.68 5.31 -18.85
N PRO A 472 -15.22 5.62 -20.05
CA PRO A 472 -16.59 6.08 -20.22
C PRO A 472 -17.61 5.22 -19.47
N GLY A 473 -18.42 5.87 -18.63
CA GLY A 473 -19.49 5.23 -17.85
C GLY A 473 -19.03 4.38 -16.66
N THR A 474 -17.81 4.56 -16.15
CA THR A 474 -17.28 3.76 -15.02
C THR A 474 -16.73 4.64 -13.89
N LEU A 475 -16.43 4.04 -12.74
CA LEU A 475 -15.73 4.68 -11.61
C LEU A 475 -14.31 4.12 -11.38
N ILE A 476 -13.70 3.49 -12.38
CA ILE A 476 -12.36 2.91 -12.23
C ILE A 476 -11.33 4.01 -11.93
N ASN A 477 -10.70 3.90 -10.76
CA ASN A 477 -9.72 4.86 -10.22
C ASN A 477 -10.27 6.30 -10.13
N VAL A 478 -11.57 6.46 -9.79
CA VAL A 478 -12.25 7.76 -9.84
C VAL A 478 -11.58 8.82 -8.96
N GLY A 479 -11.20 8.52 -7.71
CA GLY A 479 -10.52 9.47 -6.82
C GLY A 479 -9.25 10.02 -7.45
N SER A 480 -8.27 9.15 -7.72
CA SER A 480 -6.97 9.53 -8.28
C SER A 480 -7.04 10.21 -9.66
N ARG A 481 -8.05 9.89 -10.48
CA ARG A 481 -8.25 10.54 -11.79
C ARG A 481 -8.78 11.95 -11.64
N LEU A 482 -9.86 12.11 -10.88
CA LEU A 482 -10.50 13.39 -10.66
C LEU A 482 -9.57 14.36 -9.90
N ASP A 483 -8.68 13.84 -9.05
CA ASP A 483 -7.67 14.63 -8.35
C ASP A 483 -6.68 15.39 -9.24
N ARG A 484 -6.62 15.04 -10.53
CA ARG A 484 -5.78 15.72 -11.52
C ARG A 484 -6.49 16.86 -12.25
N LEU A 485 -7.81 16.97 -12.08
CA LEU A 485 -8.59 18.06 -12.66
C LEU A 485 -8.52 19.33 -11.79
N PRO A 486 -8.68 20.52 -12.41
CA PRO A 486 -8.97 21.76 -11.68
C PRO A 486 -10.15 21.57 -10.73
N LYS A 487 -10.16 22.27 -9.59
CA LYS A 487 -11.17 22.09 -8.54
C LYS A 487 -12.62 22.18 -9.06
N ALA A 488 -12.92 23.15 -9.92
CA ALA A 488 -14.27 23.33 -10.49
C ALA A 488 -14.68 22.14 -11.37
N ASP A 489 -13.81 21.71 -12.29
CA ASP A 489 -14.06 20.59 -13.20
C ASP A 489 -14.16 19.27 -12.44
N ARG A 490 -13.36 19.09 -11.39
CA ARG A 490 -13.40 17.94 -10.48
C ARG A 490 -14.78 17.78 -9.84
N LEU A 491 -15.31 18.86 -9.29
CA LEU A 491 -16.62 18.87 -8.62
C LEU A 491 -17.77 18.61 -9.59
N ALA A 492 -17.72 19.20 -10.80
CA ALA A 492 -18.73 18.95 -11.83
C ALA A 492 -18.68 17.51 -12.35
N ALA A 493 -17.47 16.95 -12.52
CA ALA A 493 -17.29 15.55 -12.89
C ALA A 493 -17.78 14.61 -11.79
N ALA A 494 -17.51 14.92 -10.51
CA ALA A 494 -17.99 14.13 -9.38
C ALA A 494 -19.53 14.07 -9.33
N ASP A 495 -20.22 15.20 -9.51
CA ASP A 495 -21.69 15.23 -9.54
C ASP A 495 -22.27 14.40 -10.69
N THR A 496 -21.64 14.46 -11.86
CA THR A 496 -22.06 13.67 -13.03
C THR A 496 -21.87 12.17 -12.77
N LEU A 497 -20.80 11.78 -12.08
CA LEU A 497 -20.47 10.38 -11.82
C LEU A 497 -21.21 9.81 -10.61
N ALA A 498 -21.67 10.65 -9.69
CA ALA A 498 -22.45 10.24 -8.52
C ALA A 498 -23.78 9.55 -8.88
N ILE A 499 -24.29 9.75 -10.11
CA ILE A 499 -25.46 9.01 -10.60
C ILE A 499 -25.21 7.50 -10.73
N LEU A 500 -23.94 7.08 -10.84
CA LEU A 500 -23.55 5.67 -10.97
C LEU A 500 -23.46 4.98 -9.60
N ASP A 501 -22.97 5.71 -8.61
CA ASP A 501 -22.82 5.28 -7.22
C ASP A 501 -22.89 6.50 -6.27
N PRO A 502 -24.09 6.84 -5.76
CA PRO A 502 -24.29 8.02 -4.91
C PRO A 502 -23.60 7.94 -3.55
N VAL A 503 -23.17 6.75 -3.14
CA VAL A 503 -22.52 6.52 -1.83
C VAL A 503 -21.04 6.20 -1.99
N ASN A 504 -20.49 6.39 -3.20
CA ASN A 504 -19.08 6.17 -3.47
C ASN A 504 -18.22 7.06 -2.58
N ARG A 505 -17.31 6.45 -1.81
CA ARG A 505 -16.45 7.15 -0.85
C ARG A 505 -15.66 8.27 -1.51
N ASP A 506 -14.95 7.99 -2.59
CA ASP A 506 -14.10 8.99 -3.26
C ASP A 506 -14.93 10.19 -3.75
N LEU A 507 -16.08 9.94 -4.38
CA LEU A 507 -16.97 11.01 -4.85
C LEU A 507 -17.50 11.86 -3.70
N LEU A 508 -17.92 11.24 -2.59
CA LEU A 508 -18.39 11.97 -1.41
C LEU A 508 -17.28 12.85 -0.80
N PHE A 509 -16.04 12.35 -0.69
CA PHE A 509 -14.91 13.15 -0.21
C PHE A 509 -14.60 14.33 -1.13
N LEU A 510 -14.71 14.15 -2.46
CA LEU A 510 -14.56 15.26 -3.39
C LEU A 510 -15.65 16.32 -3.19
N GLN A 511 -16.90 15.91 -2.98
CA GLN A 511 -18.02 16.82 -2.73
C GLN A 511 -17.89 17.55 -1.38
N VAL A 512 -17.35 16.90 -0.35
CA VAL A 512 -17.04 17.53 0.95
C VAL A 512 -16.12 18.74 0.79
N GLY A 513 -15.25 18.75 -0.22
CA GLY A 513 -14.40 19.91 -0.55
C GLY A 513 -15.16 21.20 -0.91
N ARG A 514 -16.49 21.16 -1.08
CA ARG A 514 -17.37 22.33 -1.23
C ARG A 514 -17.62 23.06 0.09
N LEU A 515 -17.45 22.38 1.21
CA LEU A 515 -17.71 22.92 2.54
C LEU A 515 -16.54 23.78 3.07
N GLY A 516 -15.45 23.90 2.31
CA GLY A 516 -14.24 24.64 2.70
C GLY A 516 -13.24 23.78 3.47
N ASP A 517 -12.18 24.41 3.98
CA ASP A 517 -11.06 23.71 4.63
C ASP A 517 -11.37 23.31 6.09
N HIS A 518 -12.36 23.98 6.70
CA HIS A 518 -12.82 23.72 8.07
C HIS A 518 -14.36 23.55 8.12
N PRO A 519 -14.88 22.48 7.51
CA PRO A 519 -16.31 22.25 7.45
C PRO A 519 -16.90 21.97 8.84
N ALA A 520 -18.09 22.49 9.10
CA ALA A 520 -18.82 22.20 10.34
C ALA A 520 -19.14 20.69 10.44
N VAL A 521 -18.91 20.09 11.61
CA VAL A 521 -19.09 18.65 11.85
C VAL A 521 -20.48 18.18 11.46
N ALA A 522 -21.53 18.94 11.77
CA ALA A 522 -22.91 18.58 11.41
C ALA A 522 -23.11 18.47 9.88
N ALA A 523 -22.46 19.33 9.09
CA ALA A 523 -22.51 19.26 7.63
C ALA A 523 -21.77 18.03 7.09
N LEU A 524 -20.61 17.70 7.69
CA LEU A 524 -19.89 16.46 7.37
C LEU A 524 -20.73 15.22 7.66
N GLU A 525 -21.37 15.20 8.83
CA GLU A 525 -22.21 14.08 9.26
C GLU A 525 -23.42 13.88 8.35
N GLN A 526 -24.01 14.97 7.86
CA GLN A 526 -25.09 14.92 6.90
C GLN A 526 -24.62 14.36 5.55
N MET A 527 -23.50 14.85 5.00
CA MET A 527 -22.99 14.41 3.70
C MET A 527 -22.48 12.97 3.71
N LEU A 528 -21.84 12.56 4.82
CA LEU A 528 -21.20 11.26 4.95
C LEU A 528 -22.07 10.25 5.72
N ALA A 529 -23.32 10.60 6.07
CA ALA A 529 -24.26 9.74 6.77
C ALA A 529 -24.34 8.30 6.23
N PRO A 530 -24.31 8.05 4.89
CA PRO A 530 -24.33 6.70 4.35
C PRO A 530 -23.13 5.82 4.77
N LEU A 531 -21.98 6.43 5.09
CA LEU A 531 -20.73 5.73 5.39
C LEU A 531 -20.46 5.61 6.89
N LEU A 532 -20.90 6.58 7.71
CA LEU A 532 -20.58 6.67 9.15
C LEU A 532 -21.06 5.48 9.99
N GLY A 533 -21.87 4.59 9.43
CA GLY A 533 -22.31 3.35 10.05
C GLY A 533 -21.24 2.23 10.05
N PHE A 534 -20.35 2.18 9.06
CA PHE A 534 -19.45 1.05 8.83
C PHE A 534 -18.04 1.44 8.39
N ASP A 535 -17.86 2.65 7.84
CA ASP A 535 -16.56 3.19 7.48
C ASP A 535 -15.99 3.99 8.64
N TYR A 536 -15.18 3.30 9.43
CA TYR A 536 -14.52 3.80 10.62
C TYR A 536 -13.30 4.66 10.29
N GLN A 537 -12.72 4.52 9.10
CA GLN A 537 -11.75 5.48 8.57
C GLN A 537 -12.41 6.85 8.33
N VAL A 538 -13.63 6.85 7.77
CA VAL A 538 -14.43 8.07 7.60
C VAL A 538 -14.89 8.63 8.94
N LEU A 539 -15.37 7.77 9.85
CA LEU A 539 -15.78 8.18 11.21
C LEU A 539 -14.63 8.86 11.95
N GLY A 540 -13.41 8.28 11.91
CA GLY A 540 -12.23 8.86 12.55
C GLY A 540 -11.82 10.20 11.93
N TRP A 541 -11.97 10.36 10.61
CA TRP A 541 -11.75 11.66 9.97
C TRP A 541 -12.77 12.73 10.42
N VAL A 542 -14.07 12.40 10.45
CA VAL A 542 -15.10 13.32 10.97
C VAL A 542 -14.88 13.63 12.45
N ALA A 543 -14.47 12.63 13.25
CA ALA A 543 -14.10 12.84 14.65
C ALA A 543 -12.98 13.87 14.77
N ARG A 544 -11.87 13.72 14.03
CA ARG A 544 -10.77 14.70 14.03
C ARG A 544 -11.22 16.11 13.68
N CYS A 545 -12.15 16.28 12.73
CA CYS A 545 -12.73 17.60 12.43
C CYS A 545 -13.52 18.22 13.61
N ALA A 546 -14.02 17.40 14.54
CA ALA A 546 -14.72 17.85 15.74
C ALA A 546 -13.78 18.22 16.91
N GLN A 547 -12.49 17.92 16.82
CA GLN A 547 -11.56 17.95 17.95
C GLN A 547 -11.47 19.31 18.66
N GLU A 548 -11.39 20.41 17.90
CA GLU A 548 -11.24 21.76 18.45
C GLU A 548 -12.58 22.48 18.65
N GLY A 549 -13.52 22.33 17.72
CA GLY A 549 -14.79 23.09 17.71
C GLY A 549 -15.98 22.40 18.37
N ALA A 550 -15.91 21.08 18.61
CA ALA A 550 -17.00 20.30 19.19
C ALA A 550 -16.46 19.12 20.04
N PRO A 551 -15.74 19.39 21.14
CA PRO A 551 -15.02 18.37 21.90
C PRO A 551 -15.90 17.24 22.45
N ASP A 552 -17.14 17.55 22.87
CA ASP A 552 -18.10 16.52 23.31
C ASP A 552 -18.55 15.62 22.15
N ARG A 553 -18.58 16.17 20.92
CA ARG A 553 -18.87 15.38 19.73
C ARG A 553 -17.69 14.51 19.33
N TYR A 554 -16.47 15.05 19.40
CA TYR A 554 -15.22 14.29 19.22
C TYR A 554 -15.21 13.05 20.11
N ALA A 555 -15.42 13.23 21.43
CA ALA A 555 -15.41 12.14 22.40
C ALA A 555 -16.40 11.02 22.02
N LYS A 556 -17.65 11.38 21.70
CA LYS A 556 -18.70 10.41 21.31
C LYS A 556 -18.37 9.65 20.02
N LEU A 557 -17.82 10.34 19.02
CA LEU A 557 -17.44 9.71 17.75
C LEU A 557 -16.24 8.78 17.95
N MET A 558 -15.25 9.20 18.74
CA MET A 558 -14.09 8.38 19.08
C MET A 558 -14.51 7.15 19.89
N GLU A 559 -15.38 7.27 20.90
CA GLU A 559 -15.87 6.11 21.65
C GLU A 559 -16.52 5.06 20.74
N LYS A 560 -17.31 5.49 19.75
CA LYS A 560 -17.88 4.59 18.73
C LYS A 560 -16.76 3.92 17.92
N LEU A 561 -15.75 4.68 17.50
CA LEU A 561 -14.59 4.16 16.78
C LEU A 561 -13.83 3.11 17.60
N CYS A 562 -13.57 3.39 18.86
CA CYS A 562 -12.80 2.51 19.75
C CYS A 562 -13.46 1.15 20.04
N VAL A 563 -14.77 1.00 19.76
CA VAL A 563 -15.45 -0.31 19.86
C VAL A 563 -14.98 -1.25 18.74
N GLU A 564 -14.86 -0.75 17.51
CA GLU A 564 -14.44 -1.56 16.35
C GLU A 564 -12.93 -1.57 16.17
N ASP A 565 -12.26 -0.47 16.52
CA ASP A 565 -10.81 -0.35 16.54
C ASP A 565 -10.28 0.05 17.93
N PRO A 566 -10.11 -0.91 18.85
CA PRO A 566 -9.68 -0.64 20.23
C PRO A 566 -8.30 -0.01 20.38
N ASP A 567 -7.46 0.02 19.34
CA ASP A 567 -6.19 0.74 19.40
C ASP A 567 -6.41 2.26 19.49
N GLU A 568 -7.54 2.77 19.01
CA GLU A 568 -7.93 4.18 19.09
C GLU A 568 -8.25 4.65 20.51
N TRP A 569 -8.41 3.73 21.48
CA TRP A 569 -8.53 4.10 22.89
C TRP A 569 -7.30 4.86 23.40
N TRP A 570 -6.12 4.61 22.82
CA TRP A 570 -4.90 5.36 23.13
C TRP A 570 -4.96 6.81 22.64
N ASN A 571 -5.49 7.04 21.44
CA ASN A 571 -5.68 8.38 20.90
C ASN A 571 -6.72 9.16 21.72
N LEU A 572 -7.83 8.52 22.09
CA LEU A 572 -8.85 9.13 22.95
C LEU A 572 -8.32 9.42 24.36
N SER A 573 -7.49 8.53 24.93
CA SER A 573 -6.81 8.77 26.20
C SER A 573 -5.87 9.98 26.11
N SER A 574 -5.03 10.06 25.08
CA SER A 574 -4.14 11.22 24.85
C SER A 574 -4.94 12.52 24.78
N TRP A 575 -6.02 12.54 24.00
CA TRP A 575 -6.87 13.72 23.89
C TRP A 575 -7.50 14.12 25.23
N TYR A 576 -8.03 13.16 26.03
CA TYR A 576 -8.56 13.49 27.35
C TYR A 576 -7.50 14.08 28.29
N ARG A 577 -6.24 13.65 28.19
CA ARG A 577 -5.12 14.25 28.95
C ARG A 577 -4.89 15.70 28.54
N ASP A 578 -4.89 15.99 27.25
CA ASP A 578 -4.71 17.35 26.73
C ASP A 578 -5.86 18.27 27.21
N GLN A 579 -7.07 17.71 27.35
CA GLN A 579 -8.23 18.39 27.94
C GLN A 579 -8.23 18.43 29.47
N LYS A 580 -7.19 17.90 30.14
CA LYS A 580 -7.05 17.81 31.61
C LYS A 580 -8.17 17.01 32.28
N LYS A 581 -8.71 16.00 31.58
CA LYS A 581 -9.77 15.09 32.04
C LYS A 581 -9.13 13.75 32.46
N ASP A 582 -8.31 13.78 33.51
CA ASP A 582 -7.46 12.66 33.94
C ASP A 582 -8.21 11.33 34.18
N ASP A 583 -9.39 11.38 34.78
CA ASP A 583 -10.14 10.15 35.10
C ASP A 583 -10.68 9.47 33.82
N GLN A 584 -11.16 10.26 32.86
CA GLN A 584 -11.59 9.76 31.55
C GLN A 584 -10.39 9.26 30.74
N ALA A 585 -9.26 9.97 30.80
CA ALA A 585 -8.02 9.52 30.18
C ALA A 585 -7.52 8.19 30.75
N LEU A 586 -7.63 8.00 32.07
CA LEU A 586 -7.25 6.77 32.76
C LEU A 586 -8.16 5.61 32.33
N GLU A 587 -9.47 5.83 32.30
CA GLU A 587 -10.42 4.82 31.83
C GLU A 587 -10.15 4.41 30.37
N ALA A 588 -9.97 5.40 29.48
CA ALA A 588 -9.64 5.15 28.09
C ALA A 588 -8.31 4.40 27.94
N ALA A 589 -7.26 4.79 28.66
CA ALA A 589 -5.96 4.10 28.63
C ALA A 589 -6.06 2.65 29.11
N LEU A 590 -6.83 2.39 30.18
CA LEU A 590 -7.07 1.03 30.66
C LEU A 590 -7.83 0.18 29.63
N LYS A 591 -8.81 0.76 28.92
CA LYS A 591 -9.49 0.09 27.79
C LYS A 591 -8.51 -0.20 26.65
N GLY A 592 -7.67 0.77 26.28
CA GLY A 592 -6.63 0.60 25.25
C GLY A 592 -5.63 -0.49 25.61
N TRP A 593 -5.18 -0.57 26.85
CA TRP A 593 -4.31 -1.65 27.32
C TRP A 593 -5.00 -3.02 27.26
N LYS A 594 -6.24 -3.10 27.73
CA LYS A 594 -7.00 -4.35 27.83
C LYS A 594 -7.44 -4.89 26.47
N HIS A 595 -7.91 -4.01 25.58
CA HIS A 595 -8.58 -4.39 24.34
C HIS A 595 -7.78 -4.08 23.07
N GLY A 596 -6.80 -3.19 23.15
CA GLY A 596 -5.90 -2.86 22.05
C GLY A 596 -5.11 -4.07 21.56
N LEU A 597 -4.78 -4.06 20.28
CA LEU A 597 -4.10 -5.14 19.59
C LEU A 597 -2.65 -4.82 19.35
N ASN A 598 -2.38 -3.60 18.92
CA ASN A 598 -1.04 -3.17 18.62
C ASN A 598 -0.25 -3.01 19.92
N ARG A 599 0.46 -4.07 20.31
CA ARG A 599 1.25 -4.08 21.56
C ARG A 599 2.42 -3.11 21.51
N VAL A 600 2.92 -2.78 20.32
CA VAL A 600 3.93 -1.73 20.14
C VAL A 600 3.33 -0.36 20.45
N LEU A 601 2.15 -0.03 19.91
CA LEU A 601 1.43 1.20 20.25
C LEU A 601 1.11 1.26 21.74
N ALA A 602 0.59 0.17 22.30
CA ALA A 602 0.28 0.08 23.72
C ALA A 602 1.53 0.35 24.58
N ALA A 603 2.65 -0.30 24.28
CA ALA A 603 3.92 -0.05 24.99
C ALA A 603 4.38 1.41 24.84
N ASN A 604 4.21 2.01 23.65
CA ASN A 604 4.60 3.39 23.38
C ASN A 604 3.72 4.42 24.12
N ALA A 605 2.46 4.09 24.39
CA ALA A 605 1.51 4.97 25.07
C ALA A 605 1.40 4.73 26.59
N SER A 606 2.01 3.67 27.12
CA SER A 606 1.76 3.18 28.49
C SER A 606 2.40 4.00 29.61
N GLN A 607 3.43 4.81 29.35
CA GLN A 607 4.18 5.49 30.41
C GLN A 607 3.28 6.33 31.32
N TRP A 608 2.40 7.16 30.74
CA TRP A 608 1.48 7.98 31.53
C TRP A 608 0.51 7.13 32.36
N LEU A 609 -0.06 6.07 31.77
CA LEU A 609 -0.98 5.16 32.46
C LEU A 609 -0.30 4.50 33.68
N VAL A 610 0.91 3.97 33.49
CA VAL A 610 1.69 3.33 34.55
C VAL A 610 1.98 4.30 35.69
N MET A 611 2.47 5.49 35.37
CA MET A 611 2.81 6.49 36.38
C MET A 611 1.56 7.01 37.11
N ARG A 612 0.44 7.19 36.41
CA ARG A 612 -0.83 7.58 37.02
C ARG A 612 -1.36 6.50 37.96
N LEU A 613 -1.31 5.23 37.56
CA LEU A 613 -1.73 4.11 38.42
C LEU A 613 -0.86 4.03 39.68
N HIS A 614 0.46 4.19 39.55
CA HIS A 614 1.36 4.22 40.70
C HIS A 614 1.04 5.37 41.66
N ALA A 615 0.83 6.59 41.13
CA ALA A 615 0.46 7.76 41.93
C ALA A 615 -0.87 7.58 42.67
N LEU A 616 -1.81 6.81 42.12
CA LEU A 616 -3.09 6.44 42.75
C LEU A 616 -2.98 5.25 43.72
N GLY A 617 -1.76 4.75 44.01
CA GLY A 617 -1.53 3.61 44.89
C GLY A 617 -1.82 2.24 44.26
N ARG A 618 -2.17 2.17 42.96
CA ARG A 618 -2.41 0.94 42.20
C ARG A 618 -1.10 0.34 41.65
N THR A 619 -0.06 0.29 42.49
CA THR A 619 1.32 -0.05 42.09
C THR A 619 1.46 -1.46 41.51
N SER A 620 0.69 -2.44 42.00
CA SER A 620 0.73 -3.81 41.46
C SER A 620 0.25 -3.88 40.01
N GLU A 621 -0.79 -3.12 39.68
CA GLU A 621 -1.31 -3.01 38.32
C GLU A 621 -0.37 -2.20 37.42
N ALA A 622 0.18 -1.09 37.92
CA ALA A 622 1.21 -0.31 37.24
C ALA A 622 2.40 -1.20 36.84
N LYS A 623 2.88 -2.04 37.76
CA LYS A 623 3.97 -3.00 37.52
C LYS A 623 3.59 -4.01 36.44
N LYS A 624 2.39 -4.61 36.50
CA LYS A 624 1.94 -5.58 35.48
C LYS A 624 1.93 -4.96 34.08
N ILE A 625 1.46 -3.72 33.95
CA ILE A 625 1.42 -3.01 32.67
C ILE A 625 2.85 -2.66 32.20
N ALA A 626 3.70 -2.16 33.10
CA ALA A 626 5.09 -1.83 32.79
C ALA A 626 5.90 -3.07 32.37
N ASP A 627 5.70 -4.21 33.02
CA ASP A 627 6.31 -5.49 32.66
C ASP A 627 5.86 -5.93 31.26
N GLY A 628 4.55 -5.86 30.96
CA GLY A 628 4.04 -6.16 29.63
C GLY A 628 4.57 -5.20 28.54
N ALA A 629 4.73 -3.92 28.85
CA ALA A 629 5.28 -2.94 27.92
C ALA A 629 6.78 -3.20 27.67
N TYR A 630 7.52 -3.59 28.71
CA TYR A 630 8.91 -4.00 28.63
C TYR A 630 9.11 -5.27 27.78
N GLU A 631 8.21 -6.24 27.86
CA GLU A 631 8.27 -7.50 27.09
C GLU A 631 8.20 -7.27 25.57
N VAL A 632 7.46 -6.25 25.11
CA VAL A 632 7.44 -5.82 23.70
C VAL A 632 8.83 -5.34 23.25
N PHE A 633 9.65 -4.92 24.22
CA PHE A 633 11.04 -4.55 24.04
C PHE A 633 11.22 -3.36 23.07
N SER A 634 10.20 -2.49 22.97
CA SER A 634 10.31 -1.19 22.30
C SER A 634 11.05 -0.18 23.19
N TRP A 635 11.61 0.87 22.60
CA TRP A 635 12.28 1.94 23.33
C TRP A 635 11.40 2.50 24.44
N SER A 636 10.16 2.88 24.12
CA SER A 636 9.21 3.44 25.08
C SER A 636 8.71 2.43 26.10
N GLY A 637 8.61 1.15 25.72
CA GLY A 637 8.24 0.07 26.65
C GLY A 637 9.32 -0.16 27.72
N ILE A 638 10.59 -0.17 27.30
CA ILE A 638 11.73 -0.24 28.22
C ILE A 638 11.76 1.01 29.12
N GLN A 639 11.61 2.20 28.53
CA GLN A 639 11.57 3.46 29.27
C GLN A 639 10.44 3.49 30.31
N THR A 640 9.26 2.99 29.96
CA THR A 640 8.10 2.93 30.86
C THR A 640 8.43 2.14 32.13
N LYS A 641 9.09 0.98 31.99
CA LYS A 641 9.51 0.17 33.15
C LYS A 641 10.66 0.81 33.92
N LEU A 642 11.64 1.40 33.22
CA LEU A 642 12.74 2.13 33.84
C LEU A 642 12.20 3.21 34.80
N VAL A 643 11.31 4.08 34.29
CA VAL A 643 10.75 5.19 35.06
C VAL A 643 9.93 4.70 36.26
N LEU A 644 9.16 3.61 36.10
CA LEU A 644 8.45 3.01 37.24
C LEU A 644 9.41 2.46 38.30
N CYS A 645 10.48 1.76 37.88
CA CYS A 645 11.49 1.25 38.80
C CYS A 645 12.15 2.39 39.59
N GLU A 646 12.52 3.50 38.93
CA GLU A 646 13.04 4.69 39.63
C GLU A 646 12.03 5.25 40.64
N ALA A 647 10.77 5.38 40.26
CA ALA A 647 9.72 5.88 41.14
C ALA A 647 9.45 4.97 42.36
N MET A 648 9.65 3.66 42.20
CA MET A 648 9.55 2.67 43.28
C MET A 648 10.83 2.56 44.13
N GLY A 649 11.91 3.25 43.77
CA GLY A 649 13.22 3.12 44.41
C GLY A 649 13.98 1.84 44.04
N ASP A 650 13.50 1.07 43.05
CA ASP A 650 14.19 -0.11 42.50
C ASP A 650 15.26 0.32 41.49
N LEU A 651 16.34 0.91 42.00
CA LEU A 651 17.42 1.44 41.17
C LEU A 651 18.15 0.34 40.39
N ALA A 652 18.21 -0.89 40.91
CA ALA A 652 18.81 -2.02 40.20
C ALA A 652 17.96 -2.43 38.98
N GLY A 653 16.64 -2.48 39.12
CA GLY A 653 15.72 -2.72 38.00
C GLY A 653 15.76 -1.62 36.95
N ALA A 654 15.87 -0.36 37.38
CA ALA A 654 16.02 0.78 36.47
C ALA A 654 17.33 0.73 35.68
N GLU A 655 18.46 0.41 36.34
CA GLU A 655 19.76 0.24 35.68
C GLU A 655 19.71 -0.88 34.63
N ALA A 656 19.08 -2.02 34.97
CA ALA A 656 18.92 -3.14 34.04
C ALA A 656 18.14 -2.74 32.78
N CYS A 657 17.06 -1.95 32.93
CA CYS A 657 16.29 -1.42 31.80
C CYS A 657 17.14 -0.49 30.94
N ALA A 658 17.88 0.44 31.55
CA ALA A 658 18.74 1.38 30.84
C ALA A 658 19.87 0.67 30.07
N LYS A 659 20.46 -0.39 30.65
CA LYS A 659 21.42 -1.27 29.98
C LYS A 659 20.78 -2.00 28.79
N ALA A 660 19.58 -2.55 28.95
CA ALA A 660 18.87 -3.24 27.88
C ALA A 660 18.55 -2.32 26.69
N GLN A 661 18.21 -1.06 26.98
CA GLN A 661 17.98 -0.03 25.96
C GLN A 661 19.28 0.29 25.20
N ALA A 662 20.39 0.48 25.93
CA ALA A 662 21.70 0.73 25.34
C ALA A 662 22.20 -0.43 24.47
N GLU A 663 22.01 -1.67 24.92
CA GLU A 663 22.34 -2.86 24.14
C GLU A 663 21.51 -2.98 22.86
N ARG A 664 20.20 -2.71 22.96
CA ARG A 664 19.28 -2.86 21.83
C ARG A 664 19.50 -1.80 20.75
N TYR A 665 19.59 -0.54 21.15
CA TYR A 665 19.58 0.59 20.23
C TYR A 665 20.97 1.17 19.95
N GLY A 666 22.02 0.68 20.62
CA GLY A 666 23.37 1.22 20.51
C GLY A 666 23.52 2.62 21.13
N ASP A 667 22.46 3.16 21.72
CA ASP A 667 22.41 4.48 22.34
C ASP A 667 22.56 4.38 23.87
N ARG A 668 23.71 4.82 24.38
CA ARG A 668 24.00 4.82 25.83
C ARG A 668 23.43 6.04 26.56
N GLY A 669 22.73 6.93 25.88
CA GLY A 669 22.22 8.19 26.42
C GLY A 669 21.34 8.00 27.65
N GLU A 670 20.40 7.06 27.63
CA GLU A 670 19.52 6.83 28.78
C GLU A 670 20.25 6.19 29.97
N LEU A 671 21.20 5.28 29.72
CA LEU A 671 22.07 4.71 30.75
C LEU A 671 22.95 5.79 31.40
N ALA A 672 23.48 6.73 30.61
CA ALA A 672 24.21 7.86 31.13
C ALA A 672 23.34 8.78 31.99
N LYS A 673 22.11 9.08 31.56
CA LYS A 673 21.17 9.87 32.37
C LYS A 673 20.79 9.15 33.67
N PHE A 674 20.57 7.83 33.66
CA PHE A 674 20.31 7.06 34.87
C PHE A 674 21.42 7.26 35.91
N TYR A 675 22.69 7.03 35.54
CA TYR A 675 23.81 7.25 36.46
C TYR A 675 24.03 8.73 36.81
N GLY A 676 23.63 9.66 35.94
CA GLY A 676 23.62 11.08 36.22
C GLY A 676 22.61 11.46 37.31
N ARG A 677 21.40 10.90 37.27
CA ARG A 677 20.35 11.06 38.29
C ARG A 677 20.71 10.37 39.61
N HIS A 678 21.47 9.27 39.54
CA HIS A 678 21.86 8.46 40.70
C HIS A 678 23.40 8.34 40.82
N PRO A 679 24.13 9.44 41.09
CA PRO A 679 25.60 9.47 41.06
C PRO A 679 26.27 8.60 42.13
N ASP A 680 25.53 8.25 43.19
CA ASP A 680 25.99 7.40 44.28
C ASP A 680 25.67 5.90 44.06
N PHE A 681 24.97 5.56 42.98
CA PHE A 681 24.67 4.16 42.65
C PHE A 681 25.94 3.39 42.26
N ALA A 682 26.02 2.12 42.65
CA ALA A 682 27.18 1.28 42.37
C ALA A 682 27.44 1.20 40.86
N GLY A 683 28.68 1.45 40.43
CA GLY A 683 29.07 1.46 39.02
C GLY A 683 28.91 2.81 38.31
N ALA A 684 28.23 3.81 38.89
CA ALA A 684 28.07 5.14 38.27
C ALA A 684 29.43 5.82 37.99
N LYS A 685 30.37 5.75 38.96
CA LYS A 685 31.72 6.32 38.82
C LYS A 685 32.53 5.62 37.73
N ASP A 686 32.46 4.29 37.67
CA ASP A 686 33.19 3.50 36.69
C ASP A 686 32.61 3.66 35.29
N PHE A 687 31.27 3.66 35.16
CA PHE A 687 30.59 3.95 33.89
C PHE A 687 30.98 5.32 33.36
N ARG A 688 30.92 6.36 34.20
CA ARG A 688 31.31 7.71 33.82
C ARG A 688 32.77 7.76 33.37
N LYS A 689 33.69 7.18 34.14
CA LYS A 689 35.11 7.11 33.78
C LYS A 689 35.33 6.40 32.44
N ASN A 690 34.66 5.28 32.20
CA ASN A 690 34.80 4.50 30.98
C ASN A 690 34.17 5.20 29.77
N ALA A 691 32.97 5.77 29.92
CA ALA A 691 32.30 6.55 28.87
C ALA A 691 33.09 7.81 28.51
N GLU A 692 33.62 8.53 29.51
CA GLU A 692 34.52 9.67 29.28
C GLU A 692 35.81 9.23 28.58
N ALA A 693 36.43 8.11 28.96
CA ALA A 693 37.63 7.60 28.30
C ALA A 693 37.39 7.15 26.84
N GLU A 694 36.23 6.58 26.55
CA GLU A 694 35.84 6.13 25.19
C GLU A 694 35.49 7.30 24.28
N LEU A 695 34.63 8.22 24.75
CA LEU A 695 34.14 9.35 23.95
C LEU A 695 35.15 10.52 23.91
N PHE A 696 35.91 10.70 24.98
CA PHE A 696 36.92 11.74 25.14
C PHE A 696 38.26 11.10 25.54
N PRO A 697 38.96 10.43 24.60
CA PRO A 697 40.24 9.74 24.89
C PRO A 697 41.33 10.68 25.43
N ASN A 698 41.20 11.98 25.17
CA ASN A 698 42.07 13.04 25.68
C ASN A 698 41.48 13.80 26.89
N GLY A 699 40.47 13.22 27.54
CA GLY A 699 39.66 13.85 28.58
C GLY A 699 38.68 14.90 28.06
N MET A 700 37.60 15.13 28.80
CA MET A 700 36.68 16.24 28.53
C MET A 700 37.40 17.58 28.76
N LYS A 701 37.41 18.43 27.72
CA LYS A 701 38.01 19.75 27.79
C LYS A 701 36.94 20.81 28.00
N LYS A 702 37.14 21.65 29.02
CA LYS A 702 36.38 22.89 29.14
C LYS A 702 36.89 23.92 28.14
N THR A 703 36.00 24.78 27.66
CA THR A 703 36.33 25.84 26.72
C THR A 703 35.37 27.01 26.88
N VAL A 704 35.78 28.18 26.38
CA VAL A 704 35.00 29.43 26.38
C VAL A 704 35.10 30.10 25.01
N LEU A 705 34.17 31.00 24.69
CA LEU A 705 34.09 31.66 23.38
C LEU A 705 35.41 32.30 22.93
N ALA A 706 36.16 32.91 23.86
CA ALA A 706 37.41 33.63 23.58
C ALA A 706 38.56 32.74 23.04
N GLU A 707 38.47 31.42 23.21
CA GLU A 707 39.49 30.47 22.76
C GLU A 707 39.39 30.11 21.27
N TRP A 708 38.25 30.44 20.64
CA TRP A 708 37.95 30.06 19.27
C TRP A 708 38.35 31.15 18.27
N LYS A 709 39.17 30.79 17.28
CA LYS A 709 39.69 31.70 16.24
C LYS A 709 39.65 31.01 14.88
N GLY A 710 39.23 31.75 13.86
CA GLY A 710 39.06 31.23 12.50
C GLY A 710 37.92 30.20 12.40
N PRO A 711 37.67 29.64 11.21
CA PRO A 711 36.61 28.65 11.01
C PRO A 711 36.88 27.33 11.76
N PRO A 712 35.85 26.63 12.28
CA PRO A 712 36.02 25.33 12.92
C PRO A 712 36.50 24.27 11.92
N THR A 713 37.44 23.42 12.37
CA THR A 713 37.90 22.24 11.63
C THR A 713 37.24 20.94 12.10
N ALA A 714 36.55 20.99 13.25
CA ALA A 714 35.78 19.91 13.86
C ALA A 714 34.59 20.52 14.62
N GLY A 715 33.56 19.71 14.88
CA GLY A 715 32.33 20.15 15.53
C GLY A 715 31.11 19.46 14.92
N ILE A 716 29.93 19.95 15.29
CA ILE A 716 28.65 19.35 14.92
C ILE A 716 27.93 20.32 13.99
N LEU A 717 27.75 19.91 12.74
CA LEU A 717 27.01 20.63 11.72
C LEU A 717 25.50 20.49 11.94
N VAL A 718 24.81 21.61 12.01
CA VAL A 718 23.34 21.68 12.03
C VAL A 718 22.82 21.56 10.61
N THR A 719 21.97 20.56 10.33
CA THR A 719 21.48 20.30 8.96
C THR A 719 20.01 20.64 8.73
N SER A 720 19.26 20.95 9.79
CA SER A 720 17.87 21.39 9.72
C SER A 720 17.55 22.43 10.81
N GLU A 721 16.39 23.09 10.69
CA GLU A 721 15.91 24.09 11.62
C GLU A 721 14.55 23.69 12.19
N SER A 722 14.33 23.97 13.47
CA SER A 722 13.07 23.78 14.19
C SER A 722 12.55 25.12 14.72
N GLU A 723 11.34 25.14 15.27
CA GLU A 723 10.84 26.35 15.94
C GLU A 723 11.70 26.73 17.15
N LEU A 724 12.25 25.75 17.89
CA LEU A 724 13.16 26.00 19.02
C LEU A 724 14.50 26.56 18.54
N SER A 725 15.07 26.04 17.45
CA SER A 725 16.36 26.51 16.93
C SER A 725 16.23 27.91 16.33
N LYS A 726 15.13 28.19 15.60
CA LYS A 726 14.83 29.53 15.07
C LYS A 726 14.63 30.55 16.18
N ALA A 727 13.88 30.21 17.22
CA ALA A 727 13.68 31.07 18.38
C ALA A 727 15.01 31.40 19.09
N ALA A 728 15.96 30.47 19.07
CA ALA A 728 17.31 30.68 19.58
C ALA A 728 18.26 31.37 18.58
N GLY A 729 17.88 31.54 17.31
CA GLY A 729 18.76 32.11 16.28
C GLY A 729 19.81 31.15 15.70
N LEU A 730 19.65 29.83 15.91
CA LEU A 730 20.49 28.77 15.36
C LEU A 730 19.96 28.34 13.98
N LYS A 731 20.78 28.50 12.94
CA LYS A 731 20.43 28.22 11.55
C LYS A 731 21.02 26.90 11.05
N ALA A 732 20.42 26.33 10.00
CA ALA A 732 21.06 25.26 9.24
C ALA A 732 22.38 25.76 8.63
N GLY A 733 23.43 24.94 8.71
CA GLY A 733 24.79 25.28 8.31
C GLY A 733 25.68 25.80 9.44
N ALA A 734 25.13 26.10 10.63
CA ALA A 734 25.92 26.44 11.81
C ALA A 734 26.72 25.23 12.31
N VAL A 735 27.88 25.49 12.93
CA VAL A 735 28.71 24.46 13.57
C VAL A 735 28.76 24.69 15.06
N ILE A 736 28.32 23.71 15.83
CA ILE A 736 28.42 23.69 17.30
C ILE A 736 29.77 23.07 17.69
N VAL A 737 30.54 23.74 18.54
CA VAL A 737 31.85 23.25 19.01
C VAL A 737 31.94 23.09 20.52
N ALA A 738 30.97 23.61 21.25
CA ALA A 738 30.84 23.38 22.68
C ALA A 738 29.38 23.39 23.13
N LEU A 739 29.08 22.62 24.16
CA LEU A 739 27.82 22.63 24.89
C LEU A 739 28.11 22.72 26.39
N ASP A 740 27.50 23.70 27.06
CA ASP A 740 27.63 24.01 28.48
C ASP A 740 29.07 24.14 28.99
N GLY A 741 29.93 24.69 28.14
CA GLY A 741 31.35 24.89 28.40
C GLY A 741 32.22 23.66 28.14
N TYR A 742 31.66 22.54 27.64
CA TYR A 742 32.40 21.36 27.23
C TYR A 742 32.58 21.34 25.72
N ARG A 743 33.83 21.18 25.27
CA ARG A 743 34.17 21.05 23.86
C ARG A 743 33.62 19.73 23.29
N VAL A 744 33.04 19.79 22.09
CA VAL A 744 32.46 18.64 21.39
C VAL A 744 32.92 18.63 19.93
N GLU A 745 33.33 17.47 19.44
CA GLU A 745 33.89 17.26 18.11
C GLU A 745 33.10 16.24 17.29
N THR A 746 32.36 15.35 17.95
CA THR A 746 31.50 14.33 17.34
C THR A 746 30.06 14.45 17.84
N VAL A 747 29.12 13.84 17.12
CA VAL A 747 27.71 13.78 17.53
C VAL A 747 27.58 13.07 18.89
N ASP A 748 28.33 11.99 19.11
CA ASP A 748 28.28 11.23 20.37
C ASP A 748 28.80 12.05 21.56
N GLN A 749 29.86 12.84 21.37
CA GLN A 749 30.35 13.77 22.39
C GLN A 749 29.31 14.84 22.72
N TYR A 750 28.63 15.39 21.71
CA TYR A 750 27.54 16.34 21.90
C TYR A 750 26.36 15.72 22.67
N GLN A 751 25.95 14.50 22.28
CA GLN A 751 24.89 13.78 22.96
C GLN A 751 25.24 13.49 24.42
N TYR A 752 26.48 13.07 24.71
CA TYR A 752 26.96 12.84 26.06
C TYR A 752 27.05 14.13 26.89
N ALA A 753 27.62 15.20 26.34
CA ALA A 753 27.71 16.48 27.03
C ALA A 753 26.32 17.01 27.43
N ARG A 754 25.31 16.78 26.59
CA ARG A 754 23.92 17.14 26.86
C ARG A 754 23.33 16.40 28.05
N THR A 755 23.79 15.19 28.36
CA THR A 755 23.30 14.41 29.52
C THR A 755 23.98 14.76 30.84
N LEU A 756 24.96 15.68 30.85
CA LEU A 756 25.68 16.04 32.08
C LEU A 756 24.91 17.00 33.00
N LYS A 757 23.82 17.59 32.52
CA LYS A 757 22.98 18.55 33.25
C LYS A 757 21.52 18.34 32.88
N ASP A 758 20.60 18.60 33.80
CA ASP A 758 19.14 18.44 33.58
C ASP A 758 18.39 19.77 33.34
N ASP A 759 19.10 20.89 33.21
CA ASP A 759 18.52 22.22 32.91
C ASP A 759 18.02 22.36 31.44
N PRO A 760 16.76 22.71 31.16
CA PRO A 760 16.29 22.92 29.79
C PRO A 760 16.94 24.14 29.08
N LEU A 761 17.71 24.96 29.78
CA LEU A 761 18.53 25.99 29.17
C LEU A 761 19.94 25.46 28.87
N ILE A 762 20.31 25.47 27.60
CA ILE A 762 21.66 25.08 27.15
C ILE A 762 22.45 26.30 26.69
N THR A 763 23.76 26.26 26.87
CA THR A 763 24.69 27.26 26.31
C THR A 763 25.56 26.60 25.23
N LEU A 764 25.49 27.10 24.01
CA LEU A 764 26.26 26.60 22.87
C LEU A 764 27.35 27.61 22.50
N ILE A 765 28.52 27.12 22.09
CA ILE A 765 29.46 27.93 21.29
C ILE A 765 29.30 27.49 19.84
N ILE A 766 28.93 28.43 18.98
CA ILE A 766 28.63 28.17 17.57
C ILE A 766 29.46 29.05 16.64
N TYR A 767 29.74 28.51 15.46
CA TYR A 767 30.22 29.25 14.31
C TYR A 767 29.11 29.32 13.26
N GLN A 768 28.65 30.53 12.96
CA GLN A 768 27.59 30.79 12.00
C GLN A 768 27.86 32.14 11.32
N ASP A 769 27.52 32.28 10.03
CA ASP A 769 27.69 33.54 9.29
C ASP A 769 29.13 34.10 9.35
N ASN A 770 30.13 33.20 9.36
CA ASN A 770 31.56 33.50 9.53
C ASN A 770 31.95 34.18 10.85
N ALA A 771 31.14 34.03 11.91
CA ALA A 771 31.40 34.59 13.22
C ALA A 771 31.21 33.55 14.33
N TRP A 772 31.96 33.73 15.42
CA TRP A 772 31.79 32.97 16.65
C TRP A 772 30.80 33.68 17.57
N SER A 773 29.87 32.93 18.15
CA SER A 773 28.96 33.45 19.17
C SER A 773 28.64 32.41 20.23
N GLU A 774 28.36 32.87 21.44
CA GLU A 774 27.72 32.06 22.48
C GLU A 774 26.20 32.21 22.35
N LEU A 775 25.50 31.08 22.25
CA LEU A 775 24.06 31.02 22.07
C LEU A 775 23.42 30.36 23.28
N ARG A 776 22.47 31.03 23.92
CA ARG A 776 21.61 30.42 24.95
C ARG A 776 20.30 30.02 24.33
N ALA A 777 19.95 28.75 24.45
CA ALA A 777 18.76 28.19 23.82
C ALA A 777 17.92 27.43 24.84
N LYS A 778 16.61 27.70 24.83
CA LYS A 778 15.64 26.88 25.57
C LYS A 778 15.33 25.64 24.73
N THR A 779 15.37 24.50 25.38
CA THR A 779 15.14 23.19 24.77
C THR A 779 13.84 22.57 25.26
N ASN A 780 13.43 21.46 24.63
CA ASN A 780 12.37 20.62 25.16
C ASN A 780 12.82 19.86 26.43
N GLU A 781 11.92 19.08 27.02
CA GLU A 781 12.17 18.33 28.26
C GLU A 781 13.34 17.32 28.16
N GLU A 782 13.72 16.94 26.94
CA GLU A 782 14.85 16.05 26.65
C GLU A 782 16.17 16.79 26.36
N ARG A 783 16.24 18.09 26.66
CA ARG A 783 17.33 19.00 26.29
C ARG A 783 17.61 19.10 24.78
N ARG A 784 16.61 18.86 23.93
CA ARG A 784 16.77 18.90 22.46
C ARG A 784 16.29 20.22 21.86
N LEU A 785 16.97 20.63 20.80
CA LEU A 785 16.52 21.70 19.91
C LEU A 785 15.72 21.17 18.71
N GLU A 786 15.43 19.87 18.65
CA GLU A 786 14.62 19.26 17.55
C GLU A 786 15.20 19.48 16.15
N ILE A 787 16.52 19.42 16.06
CA ILE A 787 17.30 19.61 14.82
C ILE A 787 18.07 18.34 14.46
N ASP A 788 18.35 18.18 13.17
CA ASP A 788 19.23 17.15 12.65
C ASP A 788 20.70 17.60 12.73
N LEU A 789 21.57 16.68 13.14
CA LEU A 789 22.97 16.93 13.42
C LEU A 789 23.86 15.94 12.66
N LYS A 790 25.01 16.40 12.17
CA LYS A 790 26.08 15.55 11.62
C LYS A 790 27.45 16.02 12.09
N ALA A 791 28.42 15.12 12.15
CA ALA A 791 29.80 15.53 12.40
C ALA A 791 30.31 16.41 11.23
N LEU A 792 31.01 17.49 11.55
CA LEU A 792 31.66 18.34 10.55
C LEU A 792 32.77 17.53 9.88
N THR A 793 32.54 17.10 8.65
CA THR A 793 33.58 16.47 7.83
C THR A 793 34.34 17.59 7.11
N PRO A 794 35.68 17.68 7.22
CA PRO A 794 36.43 18.72 6.51
C PRO A 794 36.21 18.56 4.99
N PRO A 795 36.16 19.67 4.22
CA PRO A 795 36.05 19.59 2.77
C PRO A 795 37.25 18.81 2.23
N LYS A 796 36.98 17.79 1.41
CA LYS A 796 38.02 17.07 0.66
C LYS A 796 38.81 18.12 -0.14
N PRO A 797 40.16 18.11 -0.12
CA PRO A 797 40.93 19.07 -0.92
C PRO A 797 40.47 19.00 -2.37
N ALA A 798 40.24 20.17 -3.00
CA ALA A 798 39.95 20.21 -4.42
C ALA A 798 41.05 19.45 -5.16
N ALA A 799 40.65 18.49 -6.01
CA ALA A 799 41.60 17.81 -6.88
C ALA A 799 42.41 18.88 -7.64
N PRO A 800 43.74 18.69 -7.82
CA PRO A 800 44.55 19.65 -8.55
C PRO A 800 43.90 19.89 -9.91
N LYS A 801 43.71 21.16 -10.28
CA LYS A 801 43.20 21.53 -11.60
C LYS A 801 44.04 20.78 -12.64
N PRO A 802 43.41 20.08 -13.62
CA PRO A 802 44.17 19.42 -14.67
C PRO A 802 45.09 20.45 -15.33
N GLN A 803 46.36 20.11 -15.46
CA GLN A 803 47.31 20.94 -16.20
C GLN A 803 46.72 21.22 -17.60
N PRO A 804 46.86 22.44 -18.13
CA PRO A 804 46.49 22.72 -19.50
C PRO A 804 47.29 21.77 -20.39
N LYS A 805 46.60 20.97 -21.21
CA LYS A 805 47.27 20.30 -22.32
C LYS A 805 47.91 21.37 -23.19
N PRO A 806 49.14 21.18 -23.68
CA PRO A 806 49.68 22.05 -24.71
C PRO A 806 48.78 22.01 -25.95
N GLU A 807 48.30 23.19 -26.35
CA GLU A 807 47.56 23.44 -27.59
C GLU A 807 48.51 23.22 -28.79
N GLN A 808 48.17 22.32 -29.73
CA GLN A 808 47.48 22.57 -31.04
C GLN A 808 48.48 22.44 -32.22
N PRO A 809 48.08 22.11 -33.49
CA PRO A 809 47.01 22.76 -34.29
C PRO A 809 46.05 21.83 -35.08
N VAL A 810 44.74 22.11 -35.08
CA VAL A 810 43.92 23.01 -35.96
C VAL A 810 43.56 22.38 -37.31
N PHE A 811 42.27 22.09 -37.51
CA PHE A 811 41.38 22.87 -38.39
C PHE A 811 39.95 22.87 -37.86
#